data_AF-U1GLM1-F1
#
_entry.id   AF-U1GLM1-F1
#
_cell.length_a   1.000
_cell.length_b   1.000
_cell.length_c   1.000
_cell.angle_alpha   90.00
_cell.angle_beta   90.00
_cell.angle_gamma   90.00
#
_symmetry.space_group_name_H-M   'P 1'
#
loop_
_entity.id
_entity.type
_entity.pdbx_description
1 polymer ?
#
loop_
_entity_poly.entity_id
_entity_poly.type
_entity_poly.pdbx_seq_one_letter_code
_entity_poly.pdbx_strand_id
1 'polypeptide(L)'
;MSTSTNRYQVRDDDTPFEVIKKIRCSRGMDVKGKVISDTAFQTFKMLGSALRLLADMNPQPAHFVLEAVQNADDNDYLNVQAICTISESTKTDRPDCTGEKGIGFKSFFKIAVAIHIASRGFSFKFDSRRLCGMIDPEWAEFPQQHERPGTTQFLLELAPDAPRARIQSELRAFDPTQLLFLRRLRTAEVSVDGEKMMVRREDFPQVNKYNGEMRRLIVSKPGSHEEVVTDYMIVKKRIPVTHGSNKHPKAKETEVILAFPVASDCPVIEAQNAYNFLPVRKTSFFFLIQADFILAANREDVDDSHEGWNQMLLRALAQAFTLAALRFKDTPLKFSWIRFLPVDGEPCFALSMLPKLIRQNLGKASILLTSHETPVSGSEAVFIPQAFRIGDRNPLIDSAISLHKECDSSDFTRLRWLGVTTMSQQQFLSHLKTYVEVESGRQFREQKAAWHASLARILSDNQEISAAQIAKLPIIRLQDGRWVATKNNVITYEVADTNIMDRVPPGLDHIQLVHHSVASNPYGLRLLQKLGVKRFDSRQVCNLIISQHKRSTKPSCDMSVLISHAVYLFQAQHNLRGLNTCEGPMLWLCTSNGAVGRASALYVDDPQLDDPVSRHLAEGPAAGLVLHKEVVEAVGRGGCPWFQKH
;
A
#
# COMPACT_ATOMS: atom_id res chain seq x y z
N MET A 1 71.47 36.66 1.76
CA MET A 1 71.35 36.53 3.23
C MET A 1 70.08 35.75 3.54
N SER A 2 70.08 34.86 4.52
CA SER A 2 68.93 34.04 4.89
C SER A 2 68.02 34.75 5.89
N THR A 3 66.79 35.09 5.48
CA THR A 3 65.75 35.57 6.40
C THR A 3 65.16 34.39 7.18
N SER A 4 65.26 34.44 8.52
CA SER A 4 64.93 33.33 9.40
C SER A 4 63.42 33.20 9.67
N THR A 5 62.70 32.51 8.78
CA THR A 5 61.26 32.21 8.89
C THR A 5 60.88 31.20 9.99
N ASN A 6 61.84 30.69 10.77
CA ASN A 6 61.65 29.54 11.66
C ASN A 6 61.32 29.88 13.12
N ARG A 7 60.40 30.84 13.37
CA ARG A 7 60.11 31.35 14.73
C ARG A 7 58.87 30.80 15.43
N TYR A 8 57.93 30.17 14.70
CA TYR A 8 56.63 29.76 15.24
C TYR A 8 56.24 28.32 14.86
N GLN A 9 57.20 27.39 14.86
CA GLN A 9 56.88 25.96 14.82
C GLN A 9 56.34 25.53 16.20
N VAL A 10 55.20 24.83 16.18
CA VAL A 10 54.73 24.04 17.31
C VAL A 10 55.58 22.77 17.42
N ARG A 11 55.80 22.31 18.64
CA ARG A 11 56.54 21.10 18.98
C ARG A 11 55.65 20.13 19.74
N ASP A 12 56.04 18.86 19.77
CA ASP A 12 55.30 17.81 20.47
C ASP A 12 55.34 17.96 22.02
N ASP A 13 56.23 18.81 22.55
CA ASP A 13 56.35 19.17 23.97
C ASP A 13 55.61 20.47 24.37
N ASP A 14 54.99 21.20 23.44
CA ASP A 14 54.28 22.45 23.76
C ASP A 14 53.03 22.20 24.62
N THR A 15 52.86 22.98 25.69
CA THR A 15 51.59 22.99 26.43
C THR A 15 50.45 23.56 25.58
N PRO A 16 49.17 23.19 25.84
CA PRO A 16 48.01 23.79 25.17
C PRO A 16 47.98 25.33 25.23
N PHE A 17 48.47 25.93 26.32
CA PHE A 17 48.63 27.39 26.46
C PHE A 17 49.68 27.94 25.48
N GLU A 18 50.83 27.28 25.37
CA GLU A 18 51.90 27.67 24.45
C GLU A 18 51.50 27.48 22.99
N VAL A 19 50.70 26.45 22.68
CA VAL A 19 50.06 26.28 21.37
C VAL A 19 49.18 27.47 21.01
N ILE A 20 48.25 27.86 21.89
CA ILE A 20 47.38 29.03 21.67
C ILE A 20 48.23 30.30 21.49
N LYS A 21 49.22 30.52 22.35
CA LYS A 21 50.17 31.63 22.27
C LYS A 21 50.98 31.63 20.96
N LYS A 22 51.42 30.48 20.45
CA LYS A 22 52.12 30.34 19.15
C LYS A 22 51.18 30.67 17.98
N ILE A 23 49.93 30.24 18.02
CA ILE A 23 48.90 30.62 17.03
C ILE A 23 48.74 32.16 17.02
N ARG A 24 48.57 32.79 18.17
CA ARG A 24 48.45 34.27 18.31
C ARG A 24 49.70 35.01 17.81
N CYS A 25 50.90 34.57 18.20
CA CYS A 25 52.17 35.15 17.77
C CYS A 25 52.42 35.01 16.26
N SER A 26 52.13 33.84 15.66
CA SER A 26 52.27 33.62 14.21
C SER A 26 51.40 34.55 13.36
N ARG A 27 50.34 35.10 13.96
CA ARG A 27 49.36 36.01 13.37
C ARG A 27 49.64 37.48 13.68
N GLY A 28 50.71 37.78 14.41
CA GLY A 28 51.08 39.15 14.80
C GLY A 28 50.34 39.71 16.01
N MET A 29 49.44 38.96 16.65
CA MET A 29 48.54 39.48 17.69
C MET A 29 49.26 39.77 19.03
N ASP A 30 50.28 38.98 19.37
CA ASP A 30 51.02 39.06 20.65
C ASP A 30 52.49 39.55 20.48
N VAL A 31 52.82 40.14 19.33
CA VAL A 31 54.22 40.49 18.99
C VAL A 31 54.66 41.78 19.68
N LYS A 32 55.61 41.67 20.62
CA LYS A 32 56.26 42.80 21.27
C LYS A 32 57.50 43.27 20.48
N GLY A 33 57.45 44.46 19.90
CA GLY A 33 58.64 45.13 19.33
C GLY A 33 58.43 45.75 17.95
N LYS A 34 59.44 46.49 17.47
CA LYS A 34 59.37 47.38 16.30
C LYS A 34 59.53 46.65 14.94
N VAL A 35 59.01 45.43 14.83
CA VAL A 35 59.01 44.62 13.58
C VAL A 35 57.60 44.61 13.01
N ILE A 36 57.33 45.52 12.07
CA ILE A 36 55.96 45.93 11.70
C ILE A 36 55.60 45.68 10.22
N SER A 37 56.56 45.51 9.29
CA SER A 37 56.24 45.38 7.85
C SER A 37 55.33 44.18 7.53
N ASP A 38 55.80 42.98 7.85
CA ASP A 38 55.22 41.73 7.34
C ASP A 38 54.03 41.30 8.21
N THR A 39 54.15 41.53 9.52
CA THR A 39 53.10 41.33 10.52
C THR A 39 51.91 42.25 10.29
N ALA A 40 52.11 43.55 10.01
CA ALA A 40 50.99 44.45 9.73
C ALA A 40 50.21 44.03 8.48
N PHE A 41 50.89 43.53 7.43
CA PHE A 41 50.21 43.02 6.25
C PHE A 41 49.32 41.79 6.55
N GLN A 42 49.80 40.85 7.39
CA GLN A 42 48.98 39.72 7.82
C GLN A 42 47.82 40.16 8.72
N THR A 43 48.05 41.09 9.67
CA THR A 43 46.98 41.68 10.49
C THR A 43 45.93 42.38 9.61
N PHE A 44 46.34 43.10 8.57
CA PHE A 44 45.43 43.76 7.62
C PHE A 44 44.64 42.75 6.77
N LYS A 45 45.28 41.65 6.34
CA LYS A 45 44.61 40.54 5.62
C LYS A 45 43.60 39.80 6.51
N MET A 46 43.94 39.59 7.78
CA MET A 46 42.99 39.07 8.78
C MET A 46 41.85 40.05 9.02
N LEU A 47 42.15 41.34 9.22
CA LEU A 47 41.17 42.40 9.45
C LEU A 47 40.16 42.48 8.31
N GLY A 48 40.61 42.60 7.06
CA GLY A 48 39.74 42.62 5.88
C GLY A 48 38.96 41.32 5.66
N SER A 49 39.30 40.23 6.34
CA SER A 49 38.57 38.96 6.27
C SER A 49 37.59 38.79 7.43
N ALA A 50 37.93 39.26 8.63
CA ALA A 50 37.02 39.41 9.76
C ALA A 50 35.94 40.48 9.48
N LEU A 51 36.30 41.59 8.83
CA LEU A 51 35.38 42.65 8.41
C LEU A 51 34.36 42.17 7.38
N ARG A 52 34.73 41.25 6.48
CA ARG A 52 33.76 40.59 5.57
C ARG A 52 32.80 39.69 6.35
N LEU A 53 33.31 38.91 7.30
CA LEU A 53 32.50 38.06 8.18
C LEU A 53 31.54 38.89 9.06
N LEU A 54 31.98 40.07 9.52
CA LEU A 54 31.17 41.04 10.27
C LEU A 54 30.15 41.78 9.39
N ALA A 55 30.47 42.11 8.13
CA ALA A 55 29.52 42.77 7.23
C ALA A 55 28.27 41.92 6.95
N ASP A 56 28.38 40.59 7.08
CA ASP A 56 27.29 39.63 6.95
C ASP A 56 26.46 39.42 8.25
N MET A 57 26.81 40.06 9.39
CA MET A 57 26.25 39.72 10.72
C MET A 57 26.13 40.94 11.68
N ASN A 58 24.91 41.23 12.17
CA ASN A 58 24.60 42.47 12.90
C ASN A 58 23.75 42.20 14.17
N PRO A 59 24.19 42.53 15.42
CA PRO A 59 23.43 42.27 16.67
C PRO A 59 23.26 43.45 17.67
N GLN A 60 22.35 43.30 18.67
CA GLN A 60 21.78 44.27 19.66
C GLN A 60 21.57 43.60 21.09
N PRO A 61 20.74 44.02 22.11
CA PRO A 61 20.87 43.61 23.56
C PRO A 61 20.05 42.41 24.14
N ALA A 62 20.58 41.66 25.16
CA ALA A 62 19.90 40.57 25.96
C ALA A 62 20.80 39.34 26.34
N HIS A 63 20.36 38.33 27.12
CA HIS A 63 21.20 37.16 27.55
C HIS A 63 20.53 35.77 27.46
N PHE A 64 21.34 34.71 27.24
CA PHE A 64 21.17 33.28 27.61
C PHE A 64 22.47 32.52 27.23
N VAL A 65 22.62 31.25 27.65
CA VAL A 65 23.79 30.38 27.37
C VAL A 65 23.34 29.11 26.63
N LEU A 66 24.10 28.71 25.60
CA LEU A 66 23.93 27.41 24.93
C LEU A 66 25.20 26.57 25.13
N GLU A 67 25.06 25.41 25.78
CA GLU A 67 26.12 24.41 25.95
C GLU A 67 25.98 23.32 24.87
N ALA A 68 27.09 22.95 24.23
CA ALA A 68 27.17 21.77 23.38
C ALA A 68 28.31 20.86 23.85
N VAL A 69 27.97 19.64 24.26
CA VAL A 69 28.89 18.63 24.81
C VAL A 69 29.06 17.48 23.83
N GLN A 70 30.30 17.09 23.57
CA GLN A 70 30.64 15.96 22.71
C GLN A 70 31.46 14.94 23.52
N ASN A 71 30.97 13.69 23.57
CA ASN A 71 31.70 12.54 24.14
C ASN A 71 32.84 12.06 23.22
N ALA A 72 33.72 12.99 22.85
CA ALA A 72 35.03 12.76 22.30
C ALA A 72 35.95 13.83 22.85
N ASP A 73 37.10 13.42 23.38
CA ASP A 73 38.12 14.32 23.91
C ASP A 73 39.35 14.23 22.99
N ASP A 74 39.17 14.73 21.76
CA ASP A 74 40.04 14.40 20.62
C ASP A 74 40.77 15.58 19.96
N ASN A 75 40.52 16.82 20.35
CA ASN A 75 41.19 17.99 19.73
C ASN A 75 42.72 17.96 19.91
N ASP A 76 43.43 18.14 18.80
CA ASP A 76 44.88 18.35 18.71
C ASP A 76 45.24 19.77 18.23
N TYR A 77 46.54 20.06 18.11
CA TYR A 77 47.01 21.34 17.56
C TYR A 77 46.42 21.66 16.20
N LEU A 78 46.30 20.70 15.28
CA LEU A 78 45.79 20.92 13.94
C LEU A 78 44.29 21.20 13.93
N ASN A 79 43.53 20.63 14.88
CA ASN A 79 42.13 20.99 15.09
C ASN A 79 41.99 22.44 15.58
N VAL A 80 42.78 22.83 16.59
CA VAL A 80 42.80 24.20 17.14
C VAL A 80 43.30 25.21 16.11
N GLN A 81 44.33 24.87 15.31
CA GLN A 81 44.81 25.72 14.22
C GLN A 81 43.75 25.87 13.11
N ALA A 82 43.08 24.80 12.71
CA ALA A 82 42.09 24.80 11.64
C ALA A 82 40.81 25.58 12.00
N ILE A 83 40.29 25.42 13.22
CA ILE A 83 39.13 26.20 13.71
C ILE A 83 39.45 27.69 13.82
N CYS A 84 40.73 28.08 13.90
CA CYS A 84 41.18 29.46 13.83
C CYS A 84 41.29 30.02 12.39
N THR A 85 40.96 29.29 11.31
CA THR A 85 41.04 29.80 9.93
C THR A 85 39.71 30.36 9.39
N ILE A 86 39.74 31.02 8.23
CA ILE A 86 38.54 31.56 7.54
C ILE A 86 38.13 30.71 6.32
N SER A 87 39.06 30.07 5.61
CA SER A 87 38.75 29.33 4.36
C SER A 87 39.70 28.18 4.00
N GLU A 88 40.72 27.88 4.81
CA GLU A 88 41.66 26.76 4.57
C GLU A 88 41.28 25.58 5.48
N SER A 89 40.36 24.74 4.99
CA SER A 89 39.93 23.56 5.74
C SER A 89 40.91 22.40 5.56
N THR A 90 41.43 21.87 6.67
CA THR A 90 42.26 20.65 6.72
C THR A 90 41.53 19.36 6.34
N LYS A 91 40.26 19.45 5.90
CA LYS A 91 39.41 18.31 5.51
C LYS A 91 39.50 17.92 4.03
N THR A 92 40.10 18.76 3.18
CA THR A 92 40.11 18.57 1.71
C THR A 92 40.80 17.29 1.21
N ASP A 93 41.73 16.72 1.99
CA ASP A 93 42.42 15.46 1.68
C ASP A 93 42.05 14.29 2.63
N ARG A 94 40.97 14.39 3.41
CA ARG A 94 40.47 13.29 4.28
C ARG A 94 39.04 12.86 3.89
N PRO A 95 38.83 11.72 3.20
CA PRO A 95 37.51 11.26 2.78
C PRO A 95 36.58 10.89 3.95
N ASP A 96 37.13 10.74 5.15
CA ASP A 96 36.39 10.42 6.37
C ASP A 96 35.65 11.61 6.99
N CYS A 97 36.01 12.85 6.63
CA CYS A 97 35.53 14.07 7.26
C CYS A 97 34.29 14.69 6.56
N THR A 98 33.22 14.93 7.32
CA THR A 98 32.04 15.68 6.82
C THR A 98 32.32 17.19 6.78
N GLY A 99 31.97 17.84 5.66
CA GLY A 99 31.91 19.30 5.50
C GLY A 99 33.16 19.96 4.93
N GLU A 100 33.03 20.55 3.72
CA GLU A 100 34.14 21.02 2.87
C GLU A 100 34.95 22.24 3.38
N LYS A 101 34.28 23.26 3.94
CA LYS A 101 34.80 24.66 3.92
C LYS A 101 35.28 25.24 5.25
N GLY A 102 35.20 24.50 6.37
CA GLY A 102 35.57 25.01 7.72
C GLY A 102 34.65 26.07 8.34
N ILE A 103 33.97 26.89 7.52
CA ILE A 103 33.09 28.00 7.91
C ILE A 103 31.96 27.67 8.90
N GLY A 104 31.57 26.40 9.05
CA GLY A 104 30.41 25.97 9.86
C GLY A 104 30.53 26.26 11.36
N PHE A 105 31.74 26.46 11.89
CA PHE A 105 31.91 26.99 13.25
C PHE A 105 31.68 28.50 13.33
N LYS A 106 32.07 29.26 12.29
CA LYS A 106 31.97 30.73 12.30
C LYS A 106 30.52 31.22 12.17
N SER A 107 29.61 30.41 11.63
CA SER A 107 28.17 30.72 11.63
C SER A 107 27.55 30.84 13.03
N PHE A 108 28.16 30.31 14.09
CA PHE A 108 27.68 30.55 15.46
C PHE A 108 27.76 32.03 15.86
N PHE A 109 28.66 32.84 15.26
CA PHE A 109 28.70 34.29 15.49
C PHE A 109 27.50 35.07 14.93
N LYS A 110 26.59 34.43 14.20
CA LYS A 110 25.25 34.99 13.90
C LYS A 110 24.37 35.07 15.15
N ILE A 111 24.67 34.29 16.18
CA ILE A 111 23.86 34.16 17.40
C ILE A 111 24.70 34.19 18.69
N ALA A 112 26.02 34.44 18.63
CA ALA A 112 26.94 34.45 19.77
C ALA A 112 27.92 35.62 19.72
N VAL A 113 28.18 36.27 20.86
CA VAL A 113 29.28 37.26 21.01
C VAL A 113 30.59 36.61 21.42
N ALA A 114 30.55 35.52 22.20
CA ALA A 114 31.72 34.72 22.49
C ALA A 114 31.39 33.23 22.52
N ILE A 115 32.41 32.42 22.27
CA ILE A 115 32.32 30.96 22.28
C ILE A 115 33.54 30.45 23.04
N HIS A 116 33.32 29.96 24.27
CA HIS A 116 34.35 29.26 25.05
C HIS A 116 34.42 27.80 24.61
N ILE A 117 35.61 27.22 24.68
CA ILE A 117 35.93 25.87 24.23
C ILE A 117 36.82 25.20 25.28
N ALA A 118 36.38 24.06 25.80
CA ALA A 118 37.20 23.14 26.58
C ALA A 118 37.38 21.82 25.81
N SER A 119 38.60 21.30 25.77
CA SER A 119 38.90 19.96 25.23
C SER A 119 40.31 19.54 25.65
N ARG A 120 40.46 18.38 26.28
CA ARG A 120 41.70 17.95 26.95
C ARG A 120 42.21 19.07 27.86
N GLY A 121 43.48 19.46 27.71
CA GLY A 121 44.07 20.61 28.38
C GLY A 121 43.90 21.95 27.65
N PHE A 122 43.16 22.05 26.55
CA PHE A 122 42.85 23.33 25.90
C PHE A 122 41.66 24.01 26.58
N SER A 123 41.87 25.24 27.05
CA SER A 123 40.80 26.11 27.57
C SER A 123 40.96 27.51 26.95
N PHE A 124 40.09 27.84 26.00
CA PHE A 124 40.18 29.10 25.25
C PHE A 124 38.83 29.53 24.70
N LYS A 125 38.70 30.80 24.35
CA LYS A 125 37.50 31.37 23.71
C LYS A 125 37.81 32.11 22.42
N PHE A 126 36.79 32.28 21.61
CA PHE A 126 36.72 33.30 20.56
C PHE A 126 35.69 34.36 20.97
N ASP A 127 35.88 35.61 20.58
CA ASP A 127 35.09 36.74 21.08
C ASP A 127 34.96 37.81 19.98
N SER A 128 33.77 37.99 19.40
CA SER A 128 33.55 38.89 18.26
C SER A 128 33.68 40.38 18.60
N ARG A 129 33.73 40.72 19.90
CA ARG A 129 33.98 42.08 20.40
C ARG A 129 35.45 42.51 20.22
N ARG A 130 36.37 41.55 20.03
CA ARG A 130 37.81 41.78 19.86
C ARG A 130 38.21 41.91 18.39
N LEU A 131 39.29 42.66 18.13
CA LEU A 131 39.91 42.76 16.81
C LEU A 131 40.27 41.36 16.28
N CYS A 132 39.71 40.96 15.14
CA CYS A 132 39.83 39.61 14.57
C CYS A 132 39.35 38.45 15.50
N GLY A 133 38.66 38.73 16.60
CA GLY A 133 38.39 37.76 17.67
C GLY A 133 37.44 36.60 17.33
N MET A 134 36.77 36.64 16.17
CA MET A 134 36.11 35.47 15.59
C MET A 134 37.11 34.38 15.14
N ILE A 135 38.39 34.72 14.95
CA ILE A 135 39.45 33.83 14.46
C ILE A 135 40.74 33.86 15.29
N ASP A 136 40.95 34.89 16.11
CA ASP A 136 42.02 35.00 17.10
C ASP A 136 41.57 34.34 18.41
N PRO A 137 42.15 33.19 18.82
CA PRO A 137 41.78 32.52 20.06
C PRO A 137 42.40 33.25 21.26
N GLU A 138 41.61 33.47 22.31
CA GLU A 138 42.06 33.98 23.61
C GLU A 138 42.08 32.85 24.62
N TRP A 139 43.21 32.61 25.31
CA TRP A 139 43.22 31.66 26.43
C TRP A 139 42.31 32.18 27.56
N ALA A 140 41.42 31.32 28.05
CA ALA A 140 40.44 31.65 29.06
C ALA A 140 40.03 30.38 29.80
N GLU A 141 39.89 30.43 31.12
CA GLU A 141 39.36 29.32 31.90
C GLU A 141 37.90 29.07 31.52
N PHE A 142 37.55 27.81 31.26
CA PHE A 142 36.18 27.42 30.99
C PHE A 142 35.36 27.54 32.29
N PRO A 143 34.11 28.04 32.26
CA PRO A 143 33.34 28.22 33.49
C PRO A 143 33.09 26.90 34.22
N GLN A 144 33.77 26.68 35.35
CA GLN A 144 33.79 25.43 36.13
C GLN A 144 32.41 24.84 36.42
N GLN A 145 31.40 25.68 36.63
CA GLN A 145 30.00 25.30 36.83
C GLN A 145 29.36 24.51 35.67
N HIS A 146 30.00 24.53 34.49
CA HIS A 146 29.61 23.79 33.29
C HIS A 146 30.66 22.75 32.88
N GLU A 147 31.80 22.66 33.55
CA GLU A 147 32.92 21.81 33.12
C GLU A 147 32.63 20.31 33.32
N ARG A 148 32.93 19.50 32.29
CA ARG A 148 32.70 18.06 32.25
C ARG A 148 33.98 17.35 31.78
N PRO A 149 34.84 16.89 32.72
CA PRO A 149 36.13 16.27 32.38
C PRO A 149 36.01 15.11 31.38
N GLY A 150 36.94 15.04 30.44
CA GLY A 150 36.96 13.99 29.39
C GLY A 150 35.92 14.20 28.28
N THR A 151 35.43 15.43 28.08
CA THR A 151 34.54 15.78 26.96
C THR A 151 35.04 17.05 26.25
N THR A 152 34.69 17.19 24.97
CA THR A 152 34.83 18.47 24.26
C THR A 152 33.56 19.28 24.48
N GLN A 153 33.70 20.51 24.96
CA GLN A 153 32.58 21.39 25.27
C GLN A 153 32.69 22.74 24.55
N PHE A 154 31.56 23.25 24.08
CA PHE A 154 31.40 24.61 23.57
C PHE A 154 30.36 25.33 24.42
N LEU A 155 30.68 26.54 24.87
CA LEU A 155 29.77 27.40 25.64
C LEU A 155 29.57 28.73 24.90
N LEU A 156 28.39 28.95 24.34
CA LEU A 156 28.07 30.14 23.57
C LEU A 156 27.45 31.21 24.47
N GLU A 157 28.16 32.33 24.65
CA GLU A 157 27.57 33.58 25.12
C GLU A 157 26.68 34.12 23.99
N LEU A 158 25.35 33.92 24.07
CA LEU A 158 24.48 34.32 22.97
C LEU A 158 24.56 35.82 22.69
N ALA A 159 24.63 36.15 21.40
CA ALA A 159 24.63 37.52 20.92
C ALA A 159 23.34 38.18 21.38
N PRO A 160 23.38 39.46 21.78
CA PRO A 160 22.50 39.79 22.87
C PRO A 160 21.03 39.96 22.40
N ASP A 161 20.77 40.26 21.12
CA ASP A 161 19.45 40.21 20.45
C ASP A 161 19.14 38.88 19.72
N ALA A 162 19.98 37.85 19.86
CA ALA A 162 19.79 36.57 19.18
C ALA A 162 18.36 36.03 19.39
N PRO A 163 17.73 35.41 18.37
CA PRO A 163 16.30 35.13 18.39
C PRO A 163 15.96 33.92 19.28
N ARG A 164 16.01 34.11 20.61
CA ARG A 164 15.89 33.08 21.67
C ARG A 164 14.75 32.10 21.45
N ALA A 165 13.53 32.61 21.29
CA ALA A 165 12.34 31.77 21.10
C ALA A 165 12.43 30.92 19.83
N ARG A 166 13.08 31.44 18.77
CA ARG A 166 13.36 30.68 17.54
C ARG A 166 14.42 29.61 17.79
N ILE A 167 15.52 29.93 18.47
CA ILE A 167 16.58 28.95 18.82
C ILE A 167 16.00 27.82 19.69
N GLN A 168 15.23 28.15 20.74
CA GLN A 168 14.52 27.18 21.57
C GLN A 168 13.52 26.34 20.74
N SER A 169 12.79 26.94 19.81
CA SER A 169 11.85 26.23 18.92
C SER A 169 12.57 25.31 17.93
N GLU A 170 13.67 25.73 17.33
CA GLU A 170 14.49 24.92 16.41
C GLU A 170 15.19 23.76 17.15
N LEU A 171 15.60 23.95 18.41
CA LEU A 171 16.11 22.87 19.27
C LEU A 171 15.00 21.90 19.70
N ARG A 172 13.82 22.39 20.13
CA ARG A 172 12.65 21.55 20.42
C ARG A 172 12.14 20.79 19.20
N ALA A 173 12.35 21.35 18.00
CA ALA A 173 12.05 20.74 16.71
C ALA A 173 13.25 19.98 16.09
N PHE A 174 14.25 19.60 16.88
CA PHE A 174 15.39 18.80 16.40
C PHE A 174 14.90 17.51 15.72
N ASP A 175 15.24 17.37 14.43
CA ASP A 175 14.86 16.22 13.60
C ASP A 175 15.69 14.98 13.98
N PRO A 176 15.09 13.94 14.59
CA PRO A 176 15.81 12.73 15.00
C PRO A 176 16.45 11.99 13.82
N THR A 177 15.92 12.17 12.60
CA THR A 177 16.42 11.52 11.39
C THR A 177 17.78 12.06 10.94
N GLN A 178 18.23 13.21 11.47
CA GLN A 178 19.60 13.68 11.32
C GLN A 178 20.63 12.63 11.72
N LEU A 179 20.36 11.84 12.77
CA LEU A 179 21.31 10.81 13.21
C LEU A 179 21.46 9.66 12.21
N LEU A 180 20.52 9.43 11.29
CA LEU A 180 20.52 8.24 10.43
C LEU A 180 21.79 8.13 9.59
N PHE A 181 22.26 9.21 8.97
CA PHE A 181 23.34 9.18 7.98
C PHE A 181 24.73 9.52 8.55
N LEU A 182 24.82 9.88 9.83
CA LEU A 182 26.09 10.19 10.49
C LEU A 182 26.96 8.95 10.68
N ARG A 183 28.28 9.09 10.44
CA ARG A 183 29.23 7.96 10.50
C ARG A 183 29.51 7.50 11.93
N ARG A 184 29.77 8.44 12.86
CA ARG A 184 30.21 8.14 14.25
C ARG A 184 29.17 8.40 15.33
N LEU A 185 28.39 9.49 15.25
CA LEU A 185 27.35 9.77 16.25
C LEU A 185 26.30 8.65 16.29
N ARG A 186 25.84 8.30 17.50
CA ARG A 186 24.77 7.29 17.75
C ARG A 186 23.72 7.77 18.75
N THR A 187 24.07 8.71 19.61
CA THR A 187 23.15 9.34 20.57
C THR A 187 23.23 10.85 20.44
N ALA A 188 22.11 11.52 20.70
CA ALA A 188 22.03 12.95 20.94
C ALA A 188 21.07 13.19 22.12
N GLU A 189 21.46 14.06 23.03
CA GLU A 189 20.59 14.67 24.03
C GLU A 189 20.35 16.12 23.62
N VAL A 190 19.09 16.55 23.56
CA VAL A 190 18.72 17.95 23.38
C VAL A 190 17.93 18.36 24.60
N SER A 191 18.45 19.32 25.36
CA SER A 191 17.84 19.84 26.58
C SER A 191 17.48 21.32 26.40
N VAL A 192 16.22 21.69 26.68
CA VAL A 192 15.72 23.06 26.57
C VAL A 192 14.86 23.36 27.79
N ASP A 193 15.21 24.38 28.57
CA ASP A 193 14.49 24.81 29.77
C ASP A 193 14.25 23.68 30.82
N GLY A 194 15.09 22.63 30.81
CA GLY A 194 14.98 21.44 31.65
C GLY A 194 14.23 20.26 31.02
N GLU A 195 13.49 20.49 29.93
CA GLU A 195 12.89 19.44 29.11
C GLU A 195 13.98 18.71 28.32
N LYS A 196 13.96 17.37 28.28
CA LYS A 196 14.94 16.56 27.55
C LYS A 196 14.31 15.71 26.45
N MET A 197 14.83 15.84 25.23
CA MET A 197 14.68 14.84 24.18
C MET A 197 15.95 13.99 24.10
N MET A 198 15.79 12.66 24.11
CA MET A 198 16.85 11.72 23.77
C MET A 198 16.58 11.12 22.40
N VAL A 199 17.61 11.08 21.55
CA VAL A 199 17.60 10.33 20.28
C VAL A 199 18.72 9.32 20.31
N ARG A 200 18.40 8.05 20.07
CA ARG A 200 19.33 6.91 20.01
C ARG A 200 19.19 6.22 18.66
N ARG A 201 20.32 5.88 18.02
CA ARG A 201 20.38 5.11 16.78
C ARG A 201 21.10 3.80 16.99
N GLU A 202 20.43 2.71 16.65
CA GLU A 202 20.99 1.36 16.66
C GLU A 202 21.18 0.88 15.20
N ASP A 203 22.34 0.30 14.89
CA ASP A 203 22.69 -0.19 13.55
C ASP A 203 22.59 -1.72 13.51
N PHE A 204 21.80 -2.25 12.58
CA PHE A 204 21.66 -3.69 12.31
C PHE A 204 22.19 -3.99 10.90
N PRO A 205 23.52 -4.19 10.73
CA PRO A 205 24.16 -4.31 9.41
C PRO A 205 23.97 -5.67 8.74
N GLN A 206 23.53 -6.68 9.49
CA GLN A 206 23.21 -8.01 8.96
C GLN A 206 21.77 -8.08 8.44
N VAL A 207 21.49 -9.10 7.61
CA VAL A 207 20.17 -9.36 7.05
C VAL A 207 19.16 -9.59 8.18
N ASN A 208 18.21 -8.68 8.30
CA ASN A 208 17.09 -8.73 9.25
C ASN A 208 15.76 -9.01 8.52
N LYS A 209 14.63 -8.87 9.23
CA LYS A 209 13.26 -9.11 8.71
C LYS A 209 12.87 -8.32 7.44
N TYR A 210 13.64 -7.31 7.05
CA TYR A 210 13.45 -6.55 5.81
C TYR A 210 14.47 -6.89 4.69
N ASN A 211 15.19 -8.02 4.79
CA ASN A 211 16.14 -8.51 3.77
C ASN A 211 17.26 -7.52 3.38
N GLY A 212 17.75 -6.73 4.34
CA GLY A 212 18.80 -5.73 4.11
C GLY A 212 19.49 -5.30 5.40
N GLU A 213 20.17 -4.15 5.35
CA GLU A 213 20.60 -3.41 6.56
C GLU A 213 19.39 -2.66 7.15
N MET A 214 19.33 -2.53 8.47
CA MET A 214 18.33 -1.71 9.16
C MET A 214 19.02 -0.75 10.13
N ARG A 215 18.43 0.42 10.33
CA ARG A 215 18.78 1.32 11.46
C ARG A 215 17.50 1.62 12.22
N ARG A 216 17.56 1.54 13.54
CA ARG A 216 16.45 1.90 14.41
C ARG A 216 16.71 3.27 15.01
N LEU A 217 15.73 4.16 14.94
CA LEU A 217 15.70 5.35 15.80
C LEU A 217 14.79 5.06 16.99
N ILE A 218 15.23 5.50 18.16
CA ILE A 218 14.47 5.49 19.40
C ILE A 218 14.47 6.92 19.93
N VAL A 219 13.29 7.48 20.16
CA VAL A 219 13.09 8.88 20.54
C VAL A 219 12.28 8.96 21.83
N SER A 220 12.96 9.26 22.92
CA SER A 220 12.34 9.54 24.23
C SER A 220 12.05 11.05 24.30
N LYS A 221 10.78 11.44 24.37
CA LYS A 221 10.33 12.84 24.35
C LYS A 221 10.13 13.41 25.77
N PRO A 222 10.24 14.74 25.97
CA PRO A 222 9.85 15.38 27.23
C PRO A 222 8.44 14.99 27.67
N GLY A 223 8.26 14.69 28.97
CA GLY A 223 6.96 14.34 29.55
C GLY A 223 6.37 12.98 29.10
N SER A 224 7.02 12.23 28.21
CA SER A 224 6.58 10.91 27.77
C SER A 224 7.28 9.81 28.55
N HIS A 225 6.51 8.83 29.04
CA HIS A 225 7.07 7.54 29.50
C HIS A 225 7.27 6.53 28.36
N GLU A 226 6.71 6.79 27.17
CA GLU A 226 6.86 5.94 25.99
C GLU A 226 8.00 6.47 25.09
N GLU A 227 8.90 5.58 24.67
CA GLU A 227 9.88 5.85 23.60
C GLU A 227 9.23 5.57 22.23
N VAL A 228 9.32 6.52 21.29
CA VAL A 228 8.88 6.30 19.91
C VAL A 228 9.97 5.55 19.15
N VAL A 229 9.64 4.37 18.61
CA VAL A 229 10.58 3.50 17.88
C VAL A 229 10.20 3.42 16.41
N THR A 230 11.14 3.76 15.51
CA THR A 230 10.97 3.63 14.06
C THR A 230 12.14 2.84 13.47
N ASP A 231 11.83 1.78 12.74
CA ASP A 231 12.82 1.03 11.96
C ASP A 231 12.99 1.66 10.58
N TYR A 232 14.22 1.72 10.07
CA TYR A 232 14.53 2.22 8.72
C TYR A 232 15.26 1.13 7.94
N MET A 233 14.65 0.59 6.88
CA MET A 233 15.36 -0.30 5.97
C MET A 233 16.33 0.51 5.11
N ILE A 234 17.61 0.16 5.15
CA ILE A 234 18.69 0.89 4.48
C ILE A 234 19.10 0.16 3.20
N VAL A 235 19.13 0.91 2.09
CA VAL A 235 19.67 0.44 0.81
C VAL A 235 20.77 1.39 0.35
N LYS A 236 22.01 0.98 0.61
CA LYS A 236 23.22 1.59 0.05
C LYS A 236 23.45 1.07 -1.36
N LYS A 237 23.95 1.93 -2.25
CA LYS A 237 24.50 1.55 -3.55
C LYS A 237 25.75 2.38 -3.84
N ARG A 238 26.87 1.70 -4.06
CA ARG A 238 28.10 2.30 -4.58
C ARG A 238 28.08 2.32 -6.10
N ILE A 239 28.68 3.35 -6.67
CA ILE A 239 28.88 3.52 -8.11
C ILE A 239 30.29 4.09 -8.39
N PRO A 240 30.94 3.69 -9.49
CA PRO A 240 32.13 4.37 -9.97
C PRO A 240 31.78 5.79 -10.42
N VAL A 241 32.71 6.73 -10.25
CA VAL A 241 32.56 8.11 -10.70
C VAL A 241 32.85 8.18 -12.21
N THR A 242 31.80 8.29 -13.03
CA THR A 242 31.91 8.42 -14.49
C THR A 242 31.97 9.87 -14.97
N HIS A 243 31.60 10.82 -14.11
CA HIS A 243 31.73 12.26 -14.35
C HIS A 243 32.45 12.87 -13.15
N GLY A 244 33.65 13.42 -13.37
CA GLY A 244 34.32 14.23 -12.35
C GLY A 244 33.56 15.54 -12.13
N SER A 245 33.74 16.14 -10.95
CA SER A 245 33.31 17.51 -10.68
C SER A 245 34.43 18.29 -10.00
N ASN A 246 34.40 19.62 -10.09
CA ASN A 246 35.39 20.48 -9.45
C ASN A 246 35.37 20.40 -7.90
N LYS A 247 34.31 19.83 -7.31
CA LYS A 247 34.22 19.52 -5.86
C LYS A 247 34.87 18.18 -5.50
N HIS A 248 34.87 17.20 -6.41
CA HIS A 248 35.35 15.83 -6.16
C HIS A 248 36.41 15.34 -7.16
N PRO A 249 37.49 16.10 -7.46
CA PRO A 249 38.43 15.80 -8.56
C PRO A 249 39.28 14.53 -8.36
N LYS A 250 39.31 13.94 -7.15
CA LYS A 250 40.05 12.71 -6.81
C LYS A 250 39.14 11.49 -6.55
N ALA A 251 37.82 11.63 -6.60
CA ALA A 251 36.90 10.57 -6.20
C ALA A 251 36.79 9.47 -7.28
N LYS A 252 37.02 8.20 -6.89
CA LYS A 252 36.89 7.03 -7.78
C LYS A 252 35.51 6.36 -7.69
N GLU A 253 34.90 6.41 -6.50
CA GLU A 253 33.56 5.89 -6.21
C GLU A 253 32.77 6.91 -5.38
N THR A 254 31.44 6.79 -5.41
CA THR A 254 30.54 7.46 -4.47
C THR A 254 29.41 6.51 -4.03
N GLU A 255 28.78 6.80 -2.90
CA GLU A 255 27.71 5.98 -2.29
C GLU A 255 26.42 6.79 -2.19
N VAL A 256 25.33 6.24 -2.73
CA VAL A 256 23.97 6.74 -2.48
C VAL A 256 23.26 5.82 -1.49
N ILE A 257 22.40 6.39 -0.65
CA ILE A 257 21.67 5.66 0.38
C ILE A 257 20.20 6.07 0.34
N LEU A 258 19.31 5.08 0.32
CA LEU A 258 17.89 5.25 0.63
C LEU A 258 17.60 4.67 2.02
N ALA A 259 16.76 5.35 2.79
CA ALA A 259 16.22 4.84 4.05
C ALA A 259 14.69 4.87 4.03
N PHE A 260 14.07 3.71 4.17
CA PHE A 260 12.61 3.53 4.11
C PHE A 260 12.05 3.39 5.53
N PRO A 261 11.24 4.34 6.02
CA PRO A 261 10.71 4.33 7.39
C PRO A 261 9.58 3.31 7.54
N VAL A 262 9.65 2.51 8.60
CA VAL A 262 8.73 1.40 8.90
C VAL A 262 8.36 1.45 10.40
N ALA A 263 7.07 1.45 10.69
CA ALA A 263 6.53 1.36 12.04
C ALA A 263 5.52 0.20 12.10
N SER A 264 5.66 -0.70 13.10
CA SER A 264 4.83 -1.91 13.25
C SER A 264 4.65 -2.71 11.94
N ASP A 265 5.77 -2.94 11.22
CA ASP A 265 5.83 -3.63 9.93
C ASP A 265 5.00 -2.99 8.78
N CYS A 266 4.58 -1.73 8.95
CA CYS A 266 3.89 -0.92 7.95
C CYS A 266 4.77 0.27 7.46
N PRO A 267 4.71 0.64 6.17
CA PRO A 267 5.34 1.86 5.66
C PRO A 267 4.84 3.12 6.36
N VAL A 268 5.76 4.01 6.77
CA VAL A 268 5.40 5.35 7.28
C VAL A 268 5.29 6.32 6.10
N ILE A 269 4.06 6.74 5.79
CA ILE A 269 3.75 7.54 4.60
C ILE A 269 3.62 9.02 4.98
N GLU A 270 4.77 9.63 5.21
CA GLU A 270 4.95 11.06 5.49
C GLU A 270 6.06 11.64 4.59
N ALA A 271 6.03 12.95 4.32
CA ALA A 271 7.06 13.62 3.53
C ALA A 271 8.43 13.58 4.23
N GLN A 272 9.46 13.06 3.56
CA GLN A 272 10.81 12.83 4.12
C GLN A 272 11.86 13.84 3.63
N ASN A 273 12.99 13.90 4.34
CA ASN A 273 14.11 14.80 4.05
C ASN A 273 15.14 14.18 3.07
N ALA A 274 15.74 15.04 2.25
CA ALA A 274 16.93 14.75 1.45
C ALA A 274 18.18 15.33 2.11
N TYR A 275 19.31 14.64 1.97
CA TYR A 275 20.54 14.85 2.72
C TYR A 275 21.78 14.90 1.81
N ASN A 276 22.74 15.73 2.22
CA ASN A 276 24.17 15.53 1.94
C ASN A 276 24.91 15.52 3.28
N PHE A 277 24.88 14.36 3.95
CA PHE A 277 25.28 14.06 5.35
C PHE A 277 24.48 14.78 6.45
N LEU A 278 24.05 16.02 6.19
CA LEU A 278 23.07 16.79 6.97
C LEU A 278 21.82 17.03 6.11
N PRO A 279 20.65 17.39 6.70
CA PRO A 279 19.47 17.74 5.93
C PRO A 279 19.77 18.89 4.98
N VAL A 280 19.34 18.75 3.73
CA VAL A 280 19.34 19.82 2.72
C VAL A 280 17.95 20.44 2.68
N ARG A 281 16.92 19.61 2.48
CA ARG A 281 15.52 20.04 2.36
C ARG A 281 14.52 18.91 2.62
N LYS A 282 13.27 19.30 2.85
CA LYS A 282 12.11 18.40 2.79
C LYS A 282 11.70 18.12 1.34
N THR A 283 11.15 16.93 1.10
CA THR A 283 10.77 16.42 -0.23
C THR A 283 9.36 15.82 -0.21
N SER A 284 8.80 15.54 -1.39
CA SER A 284 7.55 14.78 -1.57
C SER A 284 7.74 13.25 -1.56
N PHE A 285 8.92 12.73 -1.25
CA PHE A 285 9.17 11.29 -1.14
C PHE A 285 8.78 10.77 0.25
N PHE A 286 8.27 9.54 0.31
CA PHE A 286 7.98 8.83 1.56
C PHE A 286 9.19 8.01 2.09
N PHE A 287 10.39 8.35 1.63
CA PHE A 287 11.65 7.70 1.97
C PHE A 287 12.77 8.75 1.95
N LEU A 288 13.77 8.59 2.83
CA LEU A 288 14.86 9.54 2.96
C LEU A 288 15.92 9.25 1.89
N ILE A 289 16.53 10.32 1.38
CA ILE A 289 17.55 10.28 0.32
C ILE A 289 18.85 10.86 0.89
N GLN A 290 19.95 10.12 0.80
CA GLN A 290 21.29 10.59 1.16
C GLN A 290 22.25 10.34 -0.01
N ALA A 291 22.90 11.39 -0.50
CA ALA A 291 23.94 11.32 -1.51
C ALA A 291 24.86 12.55 -1.42
N ASP A 292 26.07 12.46 -1.99
CA ASP A 292 27.00 13.59 -2.04
C ASP A 292 26.61 14.59 -3.15
N PHE A 293 25.44 15.21 -3.01
CA PHE A 293 24.89 16.15 -3.97
C PHE A 293 25.71 17.43 -4.06
N ILE A 294 25.91 17.90 -5.30
CA ILE A 294 26.30 19.29 -5.54
C ILE A 294 25.10 20.15 -5.14
N LEU A 295 25.25 20.92 -4.07
CA LEU A 295 24.23 21.84 -3.56
C LEU A 295 24.36 23.24 -4.17
N ALA A 296 23.22 23.93 -4.25
CA ALA A 296 23.09 25.33 -4.65
C ALA A 296 23.82 26.29 -3.70
N ALA A 297 23.90 27.58 -4.06
CA ALA A 297 24.70 28.57 -3.34
C ALA A 297 24.31 28.79 -1.87
N ASN A 298 23.01 28.73 -1.55
CA ASN A 298 22.47 28.78 -0.18
C ASN A 298 22.65 27.45 0.59
N ARG A 299 22.91 26.34 -0.11
CA ARG A 299 23.02 24.96 0.42
C ARG A 299 21.73 24.34 0.98
N GLU A 300 20.60 24.99 0.79
CA GLU A 300 19.26 24.48 1.18
C GLU A 300 18.55 23.76 0.02
N ASP A 301 19.21 23.66 -1.15
CA ASP A 301 18.70 22.92 -2.31
C ASP A 301 19.82 22.21 -3.08
N VAL A 302 19.44 21.24 -3.91
CA VAL A 302 20.32 20.54 -4.85
C VAL A 302 20.49 21.37 -6.12
N ASP A 303 21.70 21.41 -6.69
CA ASP A 303 22.04 22.21 -7.87
C ASP A 303 21.64 21.51 -9.18
N ASP A 304 20.65 22.07 -9.88
CA ASP A 304 20.20 21.61 -11.19
C ASP A 304 21.06 22.08 -12.37
N SER A 305 21.89 23.11 -12.19
CA SER A 305 22.73 23.63 -13.26
C SER A 305 23.91 22.71 -13.59
N HIS A 306 24.29 21.83 -12.66
CA HIS A 306 25.42 20.93 -12.83
C HIS A 306 25.02 19.62 -13.52
N GLU A 307 25.04 19.64 -14.85
CA GLU A 307 24.95 18.43 -15.68
C GLU A 307 26.03 17.39 -15.28
N GLY A 308 25.75 16.10 -15.52
CA GLY A 308 26.63 15.01 -15.12
C GLY A 308 26.42 14.52 -13.68
N TRP A 309 27.06 15.14 -12.67
CA TRP A 309 27.21 14.56 -11.33
C TRP A 309 25.87 14.28 -10.61
N ASN A 310 25.00 15.29 -10.44
CA ASN A 310 23.72 15.08 -9.77
C ASN A 310 22.82 14.11 -10.56
N GLN A 311 22.89 14.12 -11.90
CA GLN A 311 22.17 13.15 -12.74
C GLN A 311 22.69 11.71 -12.57
N MET A 312 23.99 11.52 -12.36
CA MET A 312 24.60 10.22 -12.05
C MET A 312 24.09 9.68 -10.71
N LEU A 313 24.02 10.53 -9.68
CA LEU A 313 23.43 10.19 -8.38
C LEU A 313 21.94 9.83 -8.51
N LEU A 314 21.15 10.59 -9.26
CA LEU A 314 19.72 10.30 -9.50
C LEU A 314 19.49 8.94 -10.19
N ARG A 315 20.34 8.58 -11.16
CA ARG A 315 20.32 7.23 -11.78
C ARG A 315 20.67 6.14 -10.77
N ALA A 316 21.67 6.36 -9.91
CA ALA A 316 22.04 5.41 -8.86
C ALA A 316 20.93 5.24 -7.81
N LEU A 317 20.27 6.33 -7.40
CA LEU A 317 19.13 6.33 -6.48
C LEU A 317 17.94 5.55 -7.03
N ALA A 318 17.59 5.72 -8.31
CA ALA A 318 16.54 4.93 -8.96
C ALA A 318 16.87 3.43 -9.02
N GLN A 319 18.15 3.08 -9.18
CA GLN A 319 18.61 1.68 -9.11
C GLN A 319 18.63 1.15 -7.67
N ALA A 320 18.93 1.98 -6.67
CA ALA A 320 18.83 1.62 -5.25
C ALA A 320 17.36 1.38 -4.84
N PHE A 321 16.40 2.18 -5.34
CA PHE A 321 14.97 1.95 -5.13
C PHE A 321 14.53 0.62 -5.75
N THR A 322 15.07 0.27 -6.93
CA THR A 322 14.79 -1.03 -7.57
C THR A 322 15.31 -2.21 -6.74
N LEU A 323 16.49 -2.07 -6.12
CA LEU A 323 17.02 -3.05 -5.17
C LEU A 323 16.19 -3.13 -3.88
N ALA A 324 15.59 -2.02 -3.43
CA ALA A 324 14.64 -2.01 -2.31
C ALA A 324 13.36 -2.79 -2.64
N ALA A 325 12.73 -2.51 -3.79
CA ALA A 325 11.54 -3.21 -4.27
C ALA A 325 11.74 -4.73 -4.36
N LEU A 326 12.90 -5.17 -4.88
CA LEU A 326 13.27 -6.59 -4.94
C LEU A 326 13.43 -7.23 -3.56
N ARG A 327 13.97 -6.51 -2.56
CA ARG A 327 14.09 -7.02 -1.18
C ARG A 327 12.74 -7.15 -0.50
N PHE A 328 11.85 -6.15 -0.66
CA PHE A 328 10.56 -6.11 0.02
C PHE A 328 9.64 -7.29 -0.31
N LYS A 329 9.74 -7.87 -1.50
CA LYS A 329 8.97 -9.03 -1.97
C LYS A 329 8.89 -10.19 -0.96
N ASP A 330 9.97 -10.44 -0.23
CA ASP A 330 10.12 -11.58 0.68
C ASP A 330 10.17 -11.13 2.16
N THR A 331 9.39 -10.10 2.51
CA THR A 331 9.33 -9.45 3.83
C THR A 331 7.87 -9.15 4.24
N PRO A 332 7.58 -8.70 5.48
CA PRO A 332 6.25 -8.21 5.86
C PRO A 332 5.70 -7.09 4.94
N LEU A 333 6.58 -6.35 4.26
CA LEU A 333 6.24 -5.22 3.40
C LEU A 333 5.82 -5.65 1.98
N LYS A 334 5.74 -6.95 1.66
CA LYS A 334 5.62 -7.45 0.28
C LYS A 334 4.45 -6.92 -0.56
N PHE A 335 3.33 -6.55 0.07
CA PHE A 335 2.18 -5.93 -0.60
C PHE A 335 2.06 -4.42 -0.34
N SER A 336 2.73 -3.90 0.70
CA SER A 336 2.57 -2.51 1.16
C SER A 336 3.71 -1.58 0.70
N TRP A 337 4.88 -2.09 0.33
CA TRP A 337 6.04 -1.28 -0.06
C TRP A 337 5.76 -0.31 -1.22
N ILE A 338 4.81 -0.64 -2.09
CA ILE A 338 4.34 0.22 -3.18
C ILE A 338 3.82 1.58 -2.68
N ARG A 339 3.51 1.73 -1.38
CA ARG A 339 3.15 3.00 -0.73
C ARG A 339 4.30 4.01 -0.74
N PHE A 340 5.55 3.56 -0.79
CA PHE A 340 6.74 4.41 -0.94
C PHE A 340 6.92 4.99 -2.36
N LEU A 341 6.10 4.60 -3.35
CA LEU A 341 6.22 5.12 -4.71
C LEU A 341 5.88 6.62 -4.78
N PRO A 342 6.66 7.44 -5.51
CA PRO A 342 6.39 8.86 -5.72
C PRO A 342 5.26 9.04 -6.73
N VAL A 343 4.03 9.10 -6.21
CA VAL A 343 2.79 9.14 -6.98
C VAL A 343 2.03 10.42 -6.60
N ASP A 344 1.93 11.30 -7.59
CA ASP A 344 1.21 12.58 -7.58
C ASP A 344 1.65 13.61 -6.52
N GLY A 345 2.52 14.52 -6.95
CA GLY A 345 2.92 15.73 -6.23
C GLY A 345 3.80 16.59 -7.14
N GLU A 346 3.81 17.91 -6.95
CA GLU A 346 4.72 18.76 -7.72
C GLU A 346 6.17 18.36 -7.44
N PRO A 347 7.00 18.19 -8.49
CA PRO A 347 8.39 17.86 -8.28
C PRO A 347 9.13 19.08 -7.72
N CYS A 348 9.79 18.89 -6.58
CA CYS A 348 11.02 19.62 -6.29
C CYS A 348 11.91 19.56 -7.53
N PHE A 349 12.20 20.71 -8.18
CA PHE A 349 12.89 20.78 -9.48
C PHE A 349 14.11 19.86 -9.52
N ALA A 350 14.95 19.91 -8.47
CA ALA A 350 16.20 19.16 -8.42
C ALA A 350 16.11 17.65 -8.18
N LEU A 351 14.94 17.13 -7.81
CA LEU A 351 14.69 15.68 -7.72
C LEU A 351 13.59 15.22 -8.70
N SER A 352 13.15 16.10 -9.60
CA SER A 352 12.05 15.91 -10.57
C SER A 352 12.21 14.71 -11.52
N MET A 353 13.46 14.30 -11.76
CA MET A 353 13.78 13.16 -12.62
C MET A 353 13.77 11.82 -11.88
N LEU A 354 13.88 11.80 -10.54
CA LEU A 354 13.91 10.55 -9.77
C LEU A 354 12.63 9.71 -9.92
N PRO A 355 11.39 10.27 -9.85
CA PRO A 355 10.17 9.51 -10.12
C PRO A 355 10.16 8.86 -11.51
N LYS A 356 10.62 9.59 -12.53
CA LYS A 356 10.66 9.11 -13.92
C LYS A 356 11.64 7.94 -14.07
N LEU A 357 12.83 8.04 -13.47
CA LEU A 357 13.85 6.99 -13.47
C LEU A 357 13.41 5.75 -12.66
N ILE A 358 12.76 5.93 -11.51
CA ILE A 358 12.16 4.83 -10.74
C ILE A 358 11.11 4.12 -11.59
N ARG A 359 10.20 4.86 -12.24
CA ARG A 359 9.15 4.30 -13.11
C ARG A 359 9.72 3.48 -14.26
N GLN A 360 10.78 3.98 -14.92
CA GLN A 360 11.46 3.31 -16.02
C GLN A 360 12.12 1.99 -15.61
N ASN A 361 12.69 1.92 -14.40
CA ASN A 361 13.29 0.70 -13.86
C ASN A 361 12.21 -0.31 -13.42
N LEU A 362 11.25 0.13 -12.60
CA LEU A 362 10.26 -0.76 -11.97
C LEU A 362 9.21 -1.29 -12.95
N GLY A 363 8.78 -0.50 -13.94
CA GLY A 363 7.74 -0.92 -14.88
C GLY A 363 8.11 -2.15 -15.70
N LYS A 364 9.41 -2.43 -15.86
CA LYS A 364 9.95 -3.62 -16.56
C LYS A 364 10.36 -4.77 -15.62
N ALA A 365 10.27 -4.57 -14.30
CA ALA A 365 10.78 -5.54 -13.33
C ALA A 365 9.64 -6.40 -12.78
N SER A 366 9.83 -7.72 -12.75
CA SER A 366 8.86 -8.67 -12.21
C SER A 366 8.88 -8.67 -10.67
N ILE A 367 8.21 -7.68 -10.08
CA ILE A 367 8.27 -7.35 -8.63
C ILE A 367 6.91 -7.35 -7.95
N LEU A 368 5.81 -7.37 -8.71
CA LEU A 368 4.46 -7.46 -8.17
C LEU A 368 4.05 -8.93 -8.07
N LEU A 369 3.32 -9.30 -7.02
CA LEU A 369 2.90 -10.68 -6.77
C LEU A 369 1.45 -10.91 -7.20
N THR A 370 1.22 -12.05 -7.85
CA THR A 370 -0.12 -12.51 -8.25
C THR A 370 -0.86 -13.25 -7.13
N SER A 371 -2.13 -13.62 -7.36
CA SER A 371 -2.88 -14.58 -6.53
C SER A 371 -2.14 -15.90 -6.23
N HIS A 372 -1.17 -16.29 -7.06
CA HIS A 372 -0.38 -17.51 -6.90
C HIS A 372 1.06 -17.23 -6.43
N GLU A 373 1.32 -16.03 -5.90
CA GLU A 373 2.63 -15.50 -5.49
C GLU A 373 3.72 -15.54 -6.59
N THR A 374 3.32 -15.63 -7.86
CA THR A 374 4.26 -15.50 -9.00
C THR A 374 4.64 -14.03 -9.21
N PRO A 375 5.92 -13.70 -9.48
CA PRO A 375 6.32 -12.32 -9.79
C PRO A 375 5.96 -11.94 -11.23
N VAL A 376 5.30 -10.79 -11.41
CA VAL A 376 4.92 -10.20 -12.71
C VAL A 376 5.32 -8.73 -12.80
N SER A 377 5.50 -8.21 -14.02
CA SER A 377 5.78 -6.79 -14.25
C SER A 377 4.53 -5.92 -14.05
N GLY A 378 4.75 -4.61 -13.88
CA GLY A 378 3.65 -3.64 -13.80
C GLY A 378 2.74 -3.67 -15.03
N SER A 379 3.29 -3.89 -16.23
CA SER A 379 2.54 -3.96 -17.49
C SER A 379 1.75 -5.24 -17.73
N GLU A 380 2.10 -6.35 -17.08
CA GLU A 380 1.39 -7.64 -17.20
C GLU A 380 0.30 -7.78 -16.14
N ALA A 381 0.51 -7.16 -14.98
CA ALA A 381 -0.35 -7.25 -13.81
C ALA A 381 -1.76 -6.66 -14.03
N VAL A 382 -2.76 -7.41 -13.58
CA VAL A 382 -4.17 -7.00 -13.58
C VAL A 382 -4.67 -6.85 -12.14
N PHE A 383 -5.11 -5.65 -11.77
CA PHE A 383 -5.81 -5.39 -10.51
C PHE A 383 -7.29 -5.75 -10.64
N ILE A 384 -7.81 -6.58 -9.74
CA ILE A 384 -9.23 -6.95 -9.70
C ILE A 384 -10.00 -5.90 -8.88
N PRO A 385 -10.91 -5.12 -9.49
CA PRO A 385 -11.68 -4.09 -8.80
C PRO A 385 -12.74 -4.68 -7.88
N GLN A 386 -13.20 -3.90 -6.90
CA GLN A 386 -14.21 -4.31 -5.91
C GLN A 386 -15.52 -4.81 -6.56
N ALA A 387 -15.85 -4.34 -7.77
CA ALA A 387 -16.97 -4.83 -8.56
C ALA A 387 -16.92 -6.33 -8.87
N PHE A 388 -15.74 -6.97 -8.86
CA PHE A 388 -15.53 -8.40 -9.15
C PHE A 388 -15.02 -9.21 -7.94
N ARG A 389 -15.14 -8.67 -6.71
CA ARG A 389 -14.75 -9.33 -5.46
C ARG A 389 -15.94 -9.90 -4.67
N ILE A 390 -15.63 -10.87 -3.79
CA ILE A 390 -16.49 -11.43 -2.74
C ILE A 390 -16.04 -10.84 -1.40
N GLY A 391 -16.84 -9.95 -0.83
CA GLY A 391 -16.38 -9.07 0.25
C GLY A 391 -15.24 -8.17 -0.22
N ASP A 392 -14.37 -7.74 0.68
CA ASP A 392 -13.42 -6.64 0.42
C ASP A 392 -12.09 -7.08 -0.21
N ARG A 393 -11.74 -8.38 -0.11
CA ARG A 393 -10.43 -8.89 -0.54
C ARG A 393 -10.49 -9.96 -1.62
N ASN A 394 -11.28 -11.01 -1.46
CA ASN A 394 -11.16 -12.19 -2.32
C ASN A 394 -11.77 -11.92 -3.71
N PRO A 395 -11.04 -12.13 -4.82
CA PRO A 395 -11.63 -12.09 -6.16
C PRO A 395 -12.66 -13.21 -6.33
N LEU A 396 -13.69 -13.00 -7.16
CA LEU A 396 -14.62 -14.08 -7.53
C LEU A 396 -13.95 -15.12 -8.45
N ILE A 397 -13.16 -14.62 -9.41
CA ILE A 397 -12.36 -15.35 -10.38
C ILE A 397 -11.08 -14.54 -10.61
N ASP A 398 -9.93 -15.18 -10.53
CA ASP A 398 -8.62 -14.60 -10.82
C ASP A 398 -7.94 -15.29 -12.01
N SER A 399 -6.63 -15.10 -12.17
CA SER A 399 -5.83 -15.65 -13.27
C SER A 399 -4.34 -15.56 -12.93
N ALA A 400 -3.49 -16.22 -13.72
CA ALA A 400 -2.04 -16.23 -13.57
C ALA A 400 -1.34 -14.85 -13.64
N ILE A 401 -2.06 -13.77 -13.97
CA ILE A 401 -1.58 -12.36 -13.99
C ILE A 401 -2.38 -11.43 -13.07
N SER A 402 -3.37 -11.96 -12.35
CA SER A 402 -4.18 -11.19 -11.41
C SER A 402 -3.40 -10.93 -10.12
N LEU A 403 -3.31 -9.66 -9.69
CA LEU A 403 -2.59 -9.27 -8.48
C LEU A 403 -3.15 -9.92 -7.22
N HIS A 404 -2.26 -10.21 -6.26
CA HIS A 404 -2.61 -10.83 -5.00
C HIS A 404 -3.68 -10.02 -4.25
N LYS A 405 -4.64 -10.72 -3.63
CA LYS A 405 -5.81 -10.12 -2.97
C LYS A 405 -5.51 -9.12 -1.84
N GLU A 406 -4.31 -9.19 -1.26
CA GLU A 406 -3.82 -8.28 -0.21
C GLU A 406 -3.27 -6.96 -0.77
N CYS A 407 -3.20 -6.80 -2.09
CA CYS A 407 -3.02 -5.49 -2.72
C CYS A 407 -4.28 -4.63 -2.53
N ASP A 408 -4.13 -3.55 -1.79
CA ASP A 408 -5.23 -2.65 -1.39
C ASP A 408 -5.83 -1.88 -2.56
N SER A 409 -7.13 -1.61 -2.44
CA SER A 409 -7.85 -0.64 -3.28
C SER A 409 -7.31 0.78 -3.14
N SER A 410 -6.89 1.20 -1.94
CA SER A 410 -6.30 2.54 -1.69
C SER A 410 -5.00 2.77 -2.45
N ASP A 411 -4.35 1.69 -2.87
CA ASP A 411 -3.06 1.69 -3.53
C ASP A 411 -3.14 1.57 -5.05
N PHE A 412 -4.36 1.42 -5.60
CA PHE A 412 -4.54 1.25 -7.04
C PHE A 412 -3.93 2.40 -7.86
N THR A 413 -3.94 3.65 -7.39
CA THR A 413 -3.27 4.77 -8.07
C THR A 413 -1.77 4.53 -8.23
N ARG A 414 -1.13 3.92 -7.23
CA ARG A 414 0.31 3.60 -7.24
C ARG A 414 0.64 2.37 -8.09
N LEU A 415 -0.25 1.38 -8.09
CA LEU A 415 -0.19 0.23 -9.00
C LEU A 415 -0.33 0.70 -10.46
N ARG A 416 -1.32 1.55 -10.76
CA ARG A 416 -1.53 2.15 -12.09
C ARG A 416 -0.33 2.98 -12.55
N TRP A 417 0.37 3.66 -11.64
CA TRP A 417 1.62 4.36 -11.94
C TRP A 417 2.71 3.40 -12.45
N LEU A 418 2.84 2.18 -11.88
CA LEU A 418 3.73 1.13 -12.40
C LEU A 418 3.30 0.54 -13.76
N GLY A 419 2.07 0.81 -14.21
CA GLY A 419 1.51 0.29 -15.46
C GLY A 419 0.35 -0.71 -15.27
N VAL A 420 -0.01 -1.04 -14.02
CA VAL A 420 -1.03 -2.05 -13.71
C VAL A 420 -2.39 -1.64 -14.30
N THR A 421 -3.03 -2.59 -14.97
CA THR A 421 -4.35 -2.40 -15.58
C THR A 421 -5.46 -2.88 -14.63
N THR A 422 -6.66 -2.31 -14.74
CA THR A 422 -7.85 -2.85 -14.05
C THR A 422 -8.46 -3.96 -14.88
N MET A 423 -8.91 -5.06 -14.26
CA MET A 423 -9.73 -6.06 -14.94
C MET A 423 -11.00 -5.41 -15.51
N SER A 424 -11.20 -5.55 -16.82
CA SER A 424 -12.42 -5.12 -17.53
C SER A 424 -13.52 -6.18 -17.49
N GLN A 425 -14.75 -5.76 -17.76
CA GLN A 425 -15.93 -6.60 -17.95
C GLN A 425 -15.69 -7.70 -19.00
N GLN A 426 -14.99 -7.38 -20.09
CA GLN A 426 -14.71 -8.34 -21.17
C GLN A 426 -13.68 -9.39 -20.74
N GLN A 427 -12.64 -9.00 -19.99
CA GLN A 427 -11.69 -9.95 -19.38
C GLN A 427 -12.39 -10.83 -18.34
N PHE A 428 -13.21 -10.26 -17.46
CA PHE A 428 -13.99 -11.01 -16.48
C PHE A 428 -14.93 -12.04 -17.14
N LEU A 429 -15.66 -11.65 -18.19
CA LEU A 429 -16.50 -12.57 -18.97
C LEU A 429 -15.69 -13.66 -19.67
N SER A 430 -14.50 -13.33 -20.17
CA SER A 430 -13.59 -14.31 -20.79
C SER A 430 -13.08 -15.32 -19.77
N HIS A 431 -12.64 -14.87 -18.59
CA HIS A 431 -12.19 -15.74 -17.50
C HIS A 431 -13.34 -16.60 -16.98
N LEU A 432 -14.55 -16.03 -16.80
CA LEU A 432 -15.76 -16.78 -16.43
C LEU A 432 -16.11 -17.85 -17.47
N LYS A 433 -16.03 -17.54 -18.77
CA LYS A 433 -16.24 -18.53 -19.83
C LYS A 433 -15.27 -19.69 -19.69
N THR A 434 -13.97 -19.40 -19.59
CA THR A 434 -12.93 -20.42 -19.38
C THR A 434 -13.18 -21.24 -18.11
N TYR A 435 -13.53 -20.61 -16.99
CA TYR A 435 -13.82 -21.29 -15.71
C TYR A 435 -15.04 -22.23 -15.76
N VAL A 436 -15.99 -21.94 -16.65
CA VAL A 436 -17.19 -22.76 -16.89
C VAL A 436 -16.96 -23.85 -17.95
N GLU A 437 -15.96 -23.72 -18.81
CA GLU A 437 -15.63 -24.69 -19.87
C GLU A 437 -14.52 -25.69 -19.45
N VAL A 438 -13.51 -25.25 -18.70
CA VAL A 438 -12.39 -26.09 -18.21
C VAL A 438 -12.89 -27.21 -17.30
N GLU A 439 -12.36 -28.42 -17.49
CA GLU A 439 -12.80 -29.65 -16.78
C GLU A 439 -14.32 -29.88 -16.87
N SER A 440 -14.94 -29.49 -18.00
CA SER A 440 -16.39 -29.48 -18.17
C SER A 440 -17.11 -28.64 -17.10
N GLY A 441 -16.48 -27.56 -16.64
CA GLY A 441 -16.97 -26.69 -15.57
C GLY A 441 -17.09 -27.38 -14.22
N ARG A 442 -16.33 -28.44 -13.93
CA ARG A 442 -16.44 -29.19 -12.66
C ARG A 442 -16.28 -28.26 -11.45
N GLN A 443 -15.17 -27.53 -11.39
CA GLN A 443 -14.87 -26.63 -10.27
C GLN A 443 -15.95 -25.56 -10.09
N PHE A 444 -16.44 -24.99 -11.19
CA PHE A 444 -17.57 -24.05 -11.19
C PHE A 444 -18.85 -24.67 -10.61
N ARG A 445 -19.19 -25.92 -10.98
CA ARG A 445 -20.42 -26.60 -10.53
C ARG A 445 -20.36 -27.09 -9.08
N GLU A 446 -19.16 -27.29 -8.54
CA GLU A 446 -18.90 -27.68 -7.14
C GLU A 446 -18.83 -26.47 -6.17
N GLN A 447 -18.98 -25.23 -6.67
CA GLN A 447 -18.95 -24.02 -5.84
C GLN A 447 -20.12 -23.92 -4.83
N LYS A 448 -19.86 -23.22 -3.72
CA LYS A 448 -20.87 -22.98 -2.68
C LYS A 448 -21.94 -22.01 -3.16
N ALA A 449 -23.18 -22.16 -2.68
CA ALA A 449 -24.31 -21.31 -3.05
C ALA A 449 -24.04 -19.79 -2.88
N ALA A 450 -23.27 -19.39 -1.87
CA ALA A 450 -22.86 -18.00 -1.65
C ALA A 450 -21.91 -17.46 -2.75
N TRP A 451 -21.07 -18.31 -3.35
CA TRP A 451 -20.24 -17.94 -4.50
C TRP A 451 -21.11 -17.74 -5.74
N HIS A 452 -22.08 -18.64 -6.01
CA HIS A 452 -23.02 -18.46 -7.12
C HIS A 452 -23.93 -17.23 -6.94
N ALA A 453 -24.37 -16.92 -5.71
CA ALA A 453 -25.08 -15.67 -5.42
C ALA A 453 -24.21 -14.43 -5.67
N SER A 454 -22.91 -14.51 -5.36
CA SER A 454 -21.94 -13.44 -5.62
C SER A 454 -21.69 -13.25 -7.12
N LEU A 455 -21.57 -14.34 -7.90
CA LEU A 455 -21.53 -14.29 -9.36
C LEU A 455 -22.82 -13.67 -9.93
N ALA A 456 -23.98 -14.12 -9.44
CA ALA A 456 -25.28 -13.61 -9.89
C ALA A 456 -25.42 -12.11 -9.62
N ARG A 457 -24.98 -11.62 -8.46
CA ARG A 457 -24.88 -10.19 -8.12
C ARG A 457 -24.03 -9.43 -9.13
N ILE A 458 -22.82 -9.91 -9.39
CA ILE A 458 -21.86 -9.26 -10.29
C ILE A 458 -22.41 -9.18 -11.71
N LEU A 459 -23.04 -10.25 -12.19
CA LEU A 459 -23.66 -10.31 -13.51
C LEU A 459 -24.99 -9.54 -13.61
N SER A 460 -25.77 -9.42 -12.52
CA SER A 460 -27.00 -8.60 -12.51
C SER A 460 -26.68 -7.12 -12.48
N ASP A 461 -25.87 -6.70 -11.51
CA ASP A 461 -25.68 -5.30 -11.14
C ASP A 461 -24.82 -4.52 -12.16
N ASN A 462 -23.89 -5.18 -12.84
CA ASN A 462 -23.02 -4.52 -13.82
C ASN A 462 -23.76 -4.28 -15.16
N GLN A 463 -24.08 -3.01 -15.46
CA GLN A 463 -24.88 -2.65 -16.65
C GLN A 463 -24.14 -2.85 -17.98
N GLU A 464 -22.81 -2.71 -18.00
CA GLU A 464 -21.99 -2.91 -19.21
C GLU A 464 -21.92 -4.39 -19.64
N ILE A 465 -22.15 -5.31 -18.71
CA ILE A 465 -22.28 -6.75 -19.02
C ILE A 465 -23.66 -7.01 -19.63
N SER A 466 -23.69 -7.12 -20.97
CA SER A 466 -24.92 -7.33 -21.72
C SER A 466 -25.53 -8.72 -21.50
N ALA A 467 -26.86 -8.79 -21.39
CA ALA A 467 -27.59 -10.05 -21.24
C ALA A 467 -27.29 -11.06 -22.37
N ALA A 468 -27.09 -10.57 -23.60
CA ALA A 468 -26.75 -11.39 -24.76
C ALA A 468 -25.35 -12.03 -24.71
N GLN A 469 -24.43 -11.53 -23.87
CA GLN A 469 -23.16 -12.22 -23.57
C GLN A 469 -23.36 -13.27 -22.49
N ILE A 470 -23.99 -12.91 -21.37
CA ILE A 470 -24.27 -13.83 -20.26
C ILE A 470 -25.06 -15.06 -20.74
N ALA A 471 -26.07 -14.84 -21.60
CA ALA A 471 -26.96 -15.88 -22.12
C ALA A 471 -26.23 -17.02 -22.87
N LYS A 472 -24.98 -16.81 -23.29
CA LYS A 472 -24.16 -17.84 -23.97
C LYS A 472 -23.47 -18.80 -22.99
N LEU A 473 -23.38 -18.45 -21.70
CA LEU A 473 -22.62 -19.18 -20.70
C LEU A 473 -23.53 -20.19 -19.98
N PRO A 474 -23.14 -21.47 -19.80
CA PRO A 474 -23.97 -22.47 -19.13
C PRO A 474 -23.90 -22.34 -17.60
N ILE A 475 -24.42 -21.22 -17.09
CA ILE A 475 -24.35 -20.82 -15.67
C ILE A 475 -25.68 -20.91 -14.93
N ILE A 476 -26.77 -21.36 -15.58
CA ILE A 476 -28.07 -21.55 -14.94
C ILE A 476 -28.24 -23.02 -14.57
N ARG A 477 -28.30 -23.31 -13.27
CA ARG A 477 -28.59 -24.65 -12.74
C ARG A 477 -30.08 -24.97 -12.88
N LEU A 478 -30.39 -26.15 -13.43
CA LEU A 478 -31.74 -26.69 -13.52
C LEU A 478 -32.08 -27.60 -12.32
N GLN A 479 -33.37 -27.86 -12.12
CA GLN A 479 -33.86 -28.74 -11.06
C GLN A 479 -33.34 -30.19 -11.21
N ASP A 480 -33.01 -30.63 -12.43
CA ASP A 480 -32.35 -31.92 -12.72
C ASP A 480 -30.83 -31.94 -12.48
N GLY A 481 -30.26 -30.85 -11.96
CA GLY A 481 -28.84 -30.71 -11.67
C GLY A 481 -27.93 -30.36 -12.86
N ARG A 482 -28.45 -30.32 -14.10
CA ARG A 482 -27.70 -29.83 -15.26
C ARG A 482 -27.49 -28.32 -15.17
N TRP A 483 -26.47 -27.83 -15.89
CA TRP A 483 -26.16 -26.42 -16.01
C TRP A 483 -26.22 -26.02 -17.48
N VAL A 484 -27.00 -24.98 -17.79
CA VAL A 484 -27.39 -24.63 -19.16
C VAL A 484 -27.30 -23.13 -19.42
N ALA A 485 -27.18 -22.78 -20.70
CA ALA A 485 -27.14 -21.42 -21.20
C ALA A 485 -28.56 -21.00 -21.64
N THR A 486 -29.00 -19.77 -21.35
CA THR A 486 -30.36 -19.33 -21.73
C THR A 486 -30.51 -19.13 -23.24
N LYS A 487 -29.42 -18.86 -23.96
CA LYS A 487 -29.41 -18.82 -25.42
C LYS A 487 -29.74 -20.23 -25.96
N ASN A 488 -30.83 -20.32 -26.72
CA ASN A 488 -31.40 -21.51 -27.34
C ASN A 488 -32.12 -22.50 -26.40
N ASN A 489 -32.28 -22.22 -25.09
CA ASN A 489 -33.05 -23.08 -24.18
C ASN A 489 -34.30 -22.36 -23.65
N VAL A 490 -35.45 -23.05 -23.68
CA VAL A 490 -36.71 -22.56 -23.08
C VAL A 490 -36.67 -22.83 -21.58
N ILE A 491 -36.05 -21.91 -20.86
CA ILE A 491 -35.86 -21.97 -19.41
C ILE A 491 -36.94 -21.13 -18.71
N THR A 492 -37.46 -21.65 -17.60
CA THR A 492 -38.49 -20.99 -16.77
C THR A 492 -38.23 -21.21 -15.28
N TYR A 493 -38.74 -20.34 -14.41
CA TYR A 493 -38.56 -20.46 -12.95
C TYR A 493 -39.88 -20.32 -12.15
N GLU A 494 -39.91 -21.00 -10.99
CA GLU A 494 -40.92 -20.84 -9.94
C GLU A 494 -40.55 -19.72 -8.96
N VAL A 495 -41.54 -19.17 -8.24
CA VAL A 495 -41.31 -18.21 -7.15
C VAL A 495 -41.31 -18.95 -5.81
N ALA A 496 -40.30 -18.70 -4.97
CA ALA A 496 -40.03 -19.50 -3.78
C ALA A 496 -41.11 -19.46 -2.68
N ASP A 497 -41.98 -18.45 -2.71
CA ASP A 497 -43.06 -18.24 -1.72
C ASP A 497 -44.42 -18.82 -2.14
N THR A 498 -44.50 -19.53 -3.27
CA THR A 498 -45.72 -20.29 -3.61
C THR A 498 -45.81 -21.55 -2.73
N ASN A 499 -47.02 -22.04 -2.51
CA ASN A 499 -47.25 -23.17 -1.61
C ASN A 499 -46.54 -24.44 -2.12
N ILE A 500 -46.31 -25.46 -1.28
CA ILE A 500 -45.65 -26.71 -1.74
C ILE A 500 -46.45 -27.37 -2.88
N MET A 501 -47.76 -27.12 -2.90
CA MET A 501 -48.74 -27.55 -3.92
C MET A 501 -48.67 -26.78 -5.25
N ASP A 502 -48.01 -25.61 -5.30
CA ASP A 502 -47.89 -24.78 -6.52
C ASP A 502 -46.68 -25.15 -7.41
N ARG A 503 -45.80 -26.03 -6.93
CA ARG A 503 -44.57 -26.46 -7.62
C ARG A 503 -44.88 -27.18 -8.92
N VAL A 504 -44.08 -26.95 -9.96
CA VAL A 504 -44.26 -27.59 -11.26
C VAL A 504 -44.03 -29.09 -11.12
N PRO A 505 -45.00 -29.95 -11.51
CA PRO A 505 -44.85 -31.39 -11.32
C PRO A 505 -43.79 -31.96 -12.27
N PRO A 506 -43.10 -33.05 -11.87
CA PRO A 506 -42.07 -33.69 -12.69
C PRO A 506 -42.65 -34.33 -13.96
N GLY A 507 -41.86 -34.40 -15.03
CA GLY A 507 -42.23 -35.14 -16.26
C GLY A 507 -42.91 -34.32 -17.36
N LEU A 508 -42.93 -32.98 -17.26
CA LEU A 508 -43.44 -32.11 -18.33
C LEU A 508 -42.46 -31.97 -19.50
N ASP A 509 -42.94 -32.29 -20.71
CA ASP A 509 -42.14 -32.21 -21.93
C ASP A 509 -41.77 -30.77 -22.32
N HIS A 510 -40.54 -30.60 -22.82
CA HIS A 510 -39.98 -29.36 -23.40
C HIS A 510 -39.79 -28.16 -22.44
N ILE A 511 -39.93 -28.34 -21.12
CA ILE A 511 -39.66 -27.30 -20.12
C ILE A 511 -38.28 -27.52 -19.48
N GLN A 512 -37.49 -26.47 -19.28
CA GLN A 512 -36.29 -26.51 -18.42
C GLN A 512 -36.51 -25.65 -17.18
N LEU A 513 -36.85 -26.30 -16.06
CA LEU A 513 -37.08 -25.64 -14.78
C LEU A 513 -35.78 -25.28 -14.06
N VAL A 514 -35.60 -24.00 -13.72
CA VAL A 514 -34.47 -23.52 -12.91
C VAL A 514 -34.51 -24.11 -11.51
N HIS A 515 -33.35 -24.51 -10.98
CA HIS A 515 -33.22 -25.06 -9.63
C HIS A 515 -33.71 -24.06 -8.57
N HIS A 516 -34.56 -24.53 -7.64
CA HIS A 516 -35.24 -23.66 -6.67
C HIS A 516 -34.30 -22.69 -5.93
N SER A 517 -33.08 -23.14 -5.57
CA SER A 517 -32.07 -22.35 -4.86
C SER A 517 -31.51 -21.14 -5.63
N VAL A 518 -31.72 -21.07 -6.96
CA VAL A 518 -31.33 -19.92 -7.79
C VAL A 518 -32.46 -18.89 -7.81
N ALA A 519 -33.71 -19.34 -7.93
CA ALA A 519 -34.88 -18.48 -7.95
C ALA A 519 -35.23 -17.91 -6.54
N SER A 520 -34.95 -18.67 -5.48
CA SER A 520 -35.10 -18.21 -4.08
C SER A 520 -33.99 -17.25 -3.62
N ASN A 521 -32.98 -16.99 -4.45
CA ASN A 521 -31.90 -16.05 -4.12
C ASN A 521 -32.15 -14.68 -4.78
N PRO A 522 -32.18 -13.55 -4.04
CA PRO A 522 -32.47 -12.23 -4.63
C PRO A 522 -31.50 -11.75 -5.72
N TYR A 523 -30.27 -12.28 -5.77
CA TYR A 523 -29.32 -12.01 -6.85
C TYR A 523 -29.53 -12.96 -8.03
N GLY A 524 -29.79 -14.24 -7.76
CA GLY A 524 -30.15 -15.24 -8.77
C GLY A 524 -31.43 -14.86 -9.53
N LEU A 525 -32.48 -14.45 -8.83
CA LEU A 525 -33.73 -13.97 -9.43
C LEU A 525 -33.51 -12.74 -10.33
N ARG A 526 -32.71 -11.77 -9.89
CA ARG A 526 -32.36 -10.59 -10.72
C ARG A 526 -31.52 -10.95 -11.95
N LEU A 527 -30.66 -11.96 -11.86
CA LEU A 527 -29.95 -12.49 -13.02
C LEU A 527 -30.91 -13.17 -14.02
N LEU A 528 -31.85 -13.99 -13.55
CA LEU A 528 -32.88 -14.62 -14.39
C LEU A 528 -33.74 -13.58 -15.11
N GLN A 529 -34.16 -12.53 -14.40
CA GLN A 529 -34.90 -11.39 -14.96
C GLN A 529 -34.08 -10.65 -16.02
N LYS A 530 -32.80 -10.32 -15.75
CA LYS A 530 -31.88 -9.68 -16.72
C LYS A 530 -31.66 -10.53 -17.97
N LEU A 531 -31.71 -11.86 -17.84
CA LEU A 531 -31.59 -12.81 -18.94
C LEU A 531 -32.91 -13.04 -19.72
N GLY A 532 -34.01 -12.38 -19.34
CA GLY A 532 -35.32 -12.57 -19.98
C GLY A 532 -35.96 -13.94 -19.71
N VAL A 533 -35.46 -14.69 -18.73
CA VAL A 533 -36.06 -15.96 -18.31
C VAL A 533 -37.44 -15.67 -17.75
N LYS A 534 -38.47 -16.35 -18.25
CA LYS A 534 -39.85 -16.10 -17.83
C LYS A 534 -40.15 -16.81 -16.52
N ARG A 535 -40.86 -16.13 -15.62
CA ARG A 535 -41.59 -16.81 -14.54
C ARG A 535 -42.58 -17.78 -15.18
N PHE A 536 -42.63 -19.01 -14.69
CA PHE A 536 -43.71 -19.93 -15.02
C PHE A 536 -44.90 -19.65 -14.11
N ASP A 537 -46.09 -19.56 -14.67
CA ASP A 537 -47.34 -19.39 -13.93
C ASP A 537 -48.17 -20.68 -13.96
N SER A 538 -49.01 -20.88 -12.95
CA SER A 538 -49.79 -22.10 -12.76
C SER A 538 -50.75 -22.38 -13.93
N ARG A 539 -51.14 -21.36 -14.71
CA ARG A 539 -51.96 -21.52 -15.91
C ARG A 539 -51.15 -22.04 -17.10
N GLN A 540 -49.90 -21.60 -17.26
CA GLN A 540 -48.95 -22.18 -18.22
C GLN A 540 -48.63 -23.65 -17.88
N VAL A 541 -48.49 -23.99 -16.60
CA VAL A 541 -48.35 -25.39 -16.14
C VAL A 541 -49.56 -26.23 -16.55
N CYS A 542 -50.77 -25.77 -16.22
CA CYS A 542 -52.03 -26.44 -16.58
C CYS A 542 -52.17 -26.67 -18.10
N ASN A 543 -51.84 -25.64 -18.90
CA ASN A 543 -51.85 -25.72 -20.36
C ASN A 543 -50.93 -26.84 -20.86
N LEU A 544 -49.72 -26.94 -20.31
CA LEU A 544 -48.72 -27.90 -20.78
C LEU A 544 -49.08 -29.34 -20.37
N ILE A 545 -49.51 -29.60 -19.12
CA ILE A 545 -50.06 -30.91 -18.70
C ILE A 545 -51.16 -31.36 -19.66
N ILE A 546 -52.17 -30.50 -19.88
CA ILE A 546 -53.32 -30.82 -20.75
C ILE A 546 -52.84 -31.07 -22.20
N SER A 547 -51.91 -30.26 -22.71
CA SER A 547 -51.38 -30.42 -24.08
C SER A 547 -50.53 -31.67 -24.27
N GLN A 548 -49.85 -32.15 -23.22
CA GLN A 548 -49.05 -33.36 -23.22
C GLN A 548 -49.97 -34.59 -23.17
N HIS A 549 -50.92 -34.62 -22.22
CA HIS A 549 -51.90 -35.70 -22.10
C HIS A 549 -52.78 -35.82 -23.37
N LYS A 550 -53.15 -34.71 -24.02
CA LYS A 550 -53.83 -34.72 -25.32
C LYS A 550 -52.96 -35.25 -26.48
N ARG A 551 -51.63 -35.09 -26.44
CA ARG A 551 -50.71 -35.56 -27.49
C ARG A 551 -50.30 -37.04 -27.33
N SER A 552 -50.19 -37.56 -26.11
CA SER A 552 -49.80 -38.95 -25.87
C SER A 552 -50.92 -39.94 -26.26
N THR A 553 -50.62 -40.88 -27.16
CA THR A 553 -51.47 -42.03 -27.52
C THR A 553 -51.46 -43.14 -26.46
N LYS A 554 -50.38 -43.22 -25.69
CA LYS A 554 -50.23 -43.90 -24.40
C LYS A 554 -49.18 -43.09 -23.60
N PRO A 555 -49.30 -42.91 -22.28
CA PRO A 555 -48.29 -42.19 -21.53
C PRO A 555 -47.03 -43.04 -21.37
N SER A 556 -45.87 -42.39 -21.45
CA SER A 556 -44.53 -42.99 -21.32
C SER A 556 -43.84 -42.63 -20.01
N CYS A 557 -44.55 -41.98 -19.09
CA CYS A 557 -44.08 -41.54 -17.79
C CYS A 557 -44.63 -42.42 -16.65
N ASP A 558 -43.93 -42.41 -15.51
CA ASP A 558 -44.28 -43.22 -14.35
C ASP A 558 -45.62 -42.84 -13.72
N MET A 559 -46.19 -43.79 -12.97
CA MET A 559 -47.45 -43.63 -12.23
C MET A 559 -47.45 -42.39 -11.33
N SER A 560 -46.33 -42.12 -10.64
CA SER A 560 -46.14 -40.96 -9.78
C SER A 560 -46.17 -39.62 -10.54
N VAL A 561 -45.65 -39.58 -11.76
CA VAL A 561 -45.75 -38.41 -12.65
C VAL A 561 -47.22 -38.14 -12.99
N LEU A 562 -47.95 -39.16 -13.46
CA LEU A 562 -49.36 -39.03 -13.84
C LEU A 562 -50.25 -38.62 -12.66
N ILE A 563 -49.99 -39.15 -11.46
CA ILE A 563 -50.65 -38.71 -10.22
C ILE A 563 -50.32 -37.24 -9.94
N SER A 564 -49.04 -36.84 -9.97
CA SER A 564 -48.65 -35.45 -9.70
C SER A 564 -49.26 -34.44 -10.69
N HIS A 565 -49.36 -34.81 -11.98
CA HIS A 565 -50.05 -34.03 -13.01
C HIS A 565 -51.55 -33.86 -12.69
N ALA A 566 -52.20 -34.92 -12.21
CA ALA A 566 -53.61 -34.90 -11.83
C ALA A 566 -53.86 -34.02 -10.60
N VAL A 567 -53.11 -34.26 -9.51
CA VAL A 567 -53.19 -33.50 -8.26
C VAL A 567 -52.99 -32.00 -8.51
N TYR A 568 -51.99 -31.64 -9.32
CA TYR A 568 -51.74 -30.24 -9.69
C TYR A 568 -52.94 -29.60 -10.40
N LEU A 569 -53.53 -30.28 -11.40
CA LEU A 569 -54.70 -29.78 -12.12
C LEU A 569 -55.93 -29.61 -11.21
N PHE A 570 -56.12 -30.49 -10.22
CA PHE A 570 -57.24 -30.37 -9.28
C PHE A 570 -57.06 -29.23 -8.28
N GLN A 571 -55.83 -28.97 -7.83
CA GLN A 571 -55.52 -27.84 -6.95
C GLN A 571 -55.54 -26.50 -7.71
N ALA A 572 -55.09 -26.50 -8.97
CA ALA A 572 -55.06 -25.31 -9.83
C ALA A 572 -56.36 -25.03 -10.61
N GLN A 573 -57.49 -25.68 -10.28
CA GLN A 573 -58.78 -25.59 -10.99
C GLN A 573 -59.21 -24.18 -11.42
N HIS A 574 -58.95 -23.17 -10.60
CA HIS A 574 -59.29 -21.77 -10.89
C HIS A 574 -58.65 -21.23 -12.19
N ASN A 575 -57.48 -21.75 -12.58
CA ASN A 575 -56.76 -21.37 -13.80
C ASN A 575 -57.31 -22.03 -15.08
N LEU A 576 -58.17 -23.05 -14.95
CA LEU A 576 -58.66 -23.85 -16.07
C LEU A 576 -59.82 -23.17 -16.83
N ARG A 577 -60.39 -22.10 -16.29
CA ARG A 577 -61.50 -21.35 -16.90
C ARG A 577 -61.12 -20.78 -18.27
N GLY A 578 -61.84 -21.20 -19.31
CA GLY A 578 -61.62 -20.78 -20.70
C GLY A 578 -60.56 -21.60 -21.46
N LEU A 579 -60.07 -22.70 -20.90
CA LEU A 579 -59.32 -23.71 -21.67
C LEU A 579 -60.33 -24.74 -22.19
N ASN A 580 -60.44 -24.89 -23.52
CA ASN A 580 -61.52 -25.69 -24.13
C ASN A 580 -61.50 -27.17 -23.66
N THR A 581 -62.45 -27.49 -22.78
CA THR A 581 -62.76 -28.81 -22.22
C THR A 581 -64.27 -29.06 -22.25
N CYS A 582 -64.93 -28.76 -23.39
CA CYS A 582 -66.35 -29.05 -23.59
C CYS A 582 -66.68 -30.56 -23.57
N GLU A 583 -65.65 -31.41 -23.67
CA GLU A 583 -65.68 -32.87 -23.55
C GLU A 583 -64.82 -33.36 -22.36
N GLY A 584 -64.47 -32.47 -21.44
CA GLY A 584 -63.40 -32.67 -20.45
C GLY A 584 -61.98 -32.58 -21.05
N PRO A 585 -60.93 -32.54 -20.22
CA PRO A 585 -59.56 -32.75 -20.66
C PRO A 585 -59.31 -34.26 -20.81
N MET A 586 -58.77 -34.70 -21.96
CA MET A 586 -58.37 -36.10 -22.19
C MET A 586 -57.12 -36.48 -21.39
N LEU A 587 -57.19 -36.44 -20.06
CA LEU A 587 -56.10 -36.80 -19.17
C LEU A 587 -55.92 -38.32 -19.15
N TRP A 588 -54.67 -38.77 -19.25
CA TRP A 588 -54.27 -40.06 -18.71
C TRP A 588 -54.20 -39.97 -17.19
N LEU A 589 -54.76 -40.96 -16.50
CA LEU A 589 -54.83 -41.05 -15.04
C LEU A 589 -54.61 -42.50 -14.59
N CYS A 590 -54.03 -42.66 -13.40
CA CYS A 590 -53.71 -43.96 -12.82
C CYS A 590 -54.87 -44.50 -11.98
N THR A 591 -54.95 -45.83 -11.91
CA THR A 591 -56.02 -46.56 -11.26
C THR A 591 -55.54 -47.24 -9.97
N SER A 592 -56.46 -47.68 -9.11
CA SER A 592 -56.14 -48.31 -7.82
C SER A 592 -55.27 -49.56 -7.93
N ASN A 593 -55.35 -50.29 -9.05
CA ASN A 593 -54.53 -51.47 -9.34
C ASN A 593 -53.27 -51.18 -10.19
N GLY A 594 -52.92 -49.90 -10.41
CA GLY A 594 -51.72 -49.50 -11.13
C GLY A 594 -51.81 -49.54 -12.66
N ALA A 595 -53.00 -49.79 -13.23
CA ALA A 595 -53.25 -49.54 -14.64
C ALA A 595 -53.39 -48.03 -14.94
N VAL A 596 -53.55 -47.69 -16.22
CA VAL A 596 -53.66 -46.30 -16.69
C VAL A 596 -54.76 -46.17 -17.74
N GLY A 597 -55.72 -45.29 -17.50
CA GLY A 597 -56.88 -45.03 -18.36
C GLY A 597 -57.02 -43.55 -18.74
N ARG A 598 -57.97 -43.26 -19.65
CA ARG A 598 -58.43 -41.89 -19.90
C ARG A 598 -59.45 -41.51 -18.83
N ALA A 599 -59.41 -40.27 -18.33
CA ALA A 599 -60.32 -39.78 -17.28
C ALA A 599 -61.82 -40.06 -17.54
N SER A 600 -62.26 -39.94 -18.79
CA SER A 600 -63.64 -40.19 -19.23
C SER A 600 -64.09 -41.66 -19.20
N ALA A 601 -63.16 -42.59 -18.93
CA ALA A 601 -63.41 -44.04 -18.83
C ALA A 601 -63.04 -44.59 -17.44
N LEU A 602 -62.86 -43.72 -16.44
CA LEU A 602 -62.53 -44.08 -15.06
C LEU A 602 -63.60 -43.56 -14.09
N TYR A 603 -63.85 -44.35 -13.06
CA TYR A 603 -64.79 -44.07 -11.99
C TYR A 603 -64.05 -43.51 -10.76
N VAL A 604 -64.74 -42.65 -10.02
CA VAL A 604 -64.27 -42.15 -8.72
C VAL A 604 -65.34 -42.45 -7.68
N ASP A 605 -64.96 -43.07 -6.56
CA ASP A 605 -65.88 -43.31 -5.46
C ASP A 605 -66.32 -41.97 -4.85
N ASP A 606 -67.62 -41.68 -4.84
CA ASP A 606 -68.14 -40.50 -4.16
C ASP A 606 -68.21 -40.76 -2.65
N PRO A 607 -67.46 -40.02 -1.80
CA PRO A 607 -67.41 -40.26 -0.36
C PRO A 607 -68.69 -39.84 0.39
N GLN A 608 -69.78 -39.55 -0.33
CA GLN A 608 -71.13 -39.32 0.20
C GLN A 608 -72.10 -40.48 -0.04
N LEU A 609 -71.66 -41.55 -0.73
CA LEU A 609 -72.46 -42.76 -0.98
C LEU A 609 -72.00 -43.91 -0.06
N ASP A 610 -72.96 -44.58 0.59
CA ASP A 610 -72.70 -45.73 1.49
C ASP A 610 -72.23 -47.01 0.75
N ASP A 611 -72.34 -47.01 -0.58
CA ASP A 611 -72.02 -48.16 -1.43
C ASP A 611 -71.14 -47.72 -2.63
N PRO A 612 -69.79 -47.76 -2.47
CA PRO A 612 -68.87 -47.21 -3.47
C PRO A 612 -68.76 -48.10 -4.71
N VAL A 613 -68.56 -47.48 -5.88
CA VAL A 613 -68.39 -48.16 -7.18
C VAL A 613 -67.25 -49.18 -7.14
N SER A 614 -66.18 -48.91 -6.39
CA SER A 614 -65.07 -49.84 -6.18
C SER A 614 -65.47 -51.19 -5.55
N ARG A 615 -66.55 -51.26 -4.75
CA ARG A 615 -67.08 -52.53 -4.22
C ARG A 615 -67.69 -53.39 -5.33
N HIS A 616 -68.40 -52.77 -6.27
CA HIS A 616 -69.06 -53.46 -7.39
C HIS A 616 -68.11 -53.81 -8.54
N LEU A 617 -67.10 -52.98 -8.78
CA LEU A 617 -66.09 -53.26 -9.81
C LEU A 617 -65.01 -54.24 -9.37
N ALA A 618 -64.87 -54.54 -8.08
CA ALA A 618 -63.79 -55.37 -7.52
C ALA A 618 -63.66 -56.76 -8.16
N GLU A 619 -64.76 -57.35 -8.64
CA GLU A 619 -64.79 -58.69 -9.24
C GLU A 619 -65.04 -58.63 -10.75
N GLY A 620 -63.97 -58.76 -11.54
CA GLY A 620 -64.03 -58.90 -13.00
C GLY A 620 -63.09 -57.97 -13.77
N PRO A 621 -63.20 -57.92 -15.11
CA PRO A 621 -62.30 -57.12 -15.96
C PRO A 621 -62.42 -55.60 -15.75
N ALA A 622 -63.45 -55.13 -15.04
CA ALA A 622 -63.67 -53.73 -14.72
C ALA A 622 -62.95 -53.25 -13.43
N ALA A 623 -62.35 -54.16 -12.64
CA ALA A 623 -61.65 -53.83 -11.39
C ALA A 623 -60.49 -52.83 -11.57
N GLY A 624 -59.98 -52.69 -12.80
CA GLY A 624 -58.97 -51.71 -13.16
C GLY A 624 -59.48 -50.34 -13.58
N LEU A 625 -60.75 -49.98 -13.33
CA LEU A 625 -61.34 -48.70 -13.76
C LEU A 625 -61.55 -47.68 -12.62
N VAL A 626 -61.20 -48.01 -11.38
CA VAL A 626 -61.31 -47.10 -10.21
C VAL A 626 -60.06 -46.22 -10.10
N LEU A 627 -60.23 -44.92 -9.85
CA LEU A 627 -59.15 -43.94 -9.73
C LEU A 627 -58.17 -44.23 -8.57
N HIS A 628 -56.89 -43.86 -8.73
CA HIS A 628 -55.88 -43.99 -7.65
C HIS A 628 -56.19 -43.07 -6.45
N LYS A 629 -56.05 -43.60 -5.22
CA LYS A 629 -56.47 -42.97 -3.95
C LYS A 629 -55.97 -41.54 -3.74
N GLU A 630 -54.70 -41.27 -4.02
CA GLU A 630 -54.10 -39.92 -3.88
C GLU A 630 -54.75 -38.88 -4.81
N VAL A 631 -55.28 -39.32 -5.96
CA VAL A 631 -56.00 -38.45 -6.88
C VAL A 631 -57.42 -38.17 -6.36
N VAL A 632 -58.07 -39.16 -5.74
CA VAL A 632 -59.38 -38.98 -5.07
C VAL A 632 -59.27 -37.97 -3.92
N GLU A 633 -58.21 -38.08 -3.11
CA GLU A 633 -57.93 -37.15 -2.01
C GLU A 633 -57.69 -35.71 -2.52
N ALA A 634 -57.04 -35.54 -3.67
CA ALA A 634 -56.83 -34.24 -4.30
C ALA A 634 -58.06 -33.65 -5.03
N VAL A 635 -59.00 -34.48 -5.48
CA VAL A 635 -60.31 -34.04 -5.99
C VAL A 635 -61.19 -33.50 -4.85
N GLY A 636 -61.14 -34.16 -3.68
CA GLY A 636 -61.82 -33.72 -2.47
C GLY A 636 -63.36 -33.75 -2.53
N ARG A 637 -64.01 -33.30 -1.45
CA ARG A 637 -65.48 -33.41 -1.27
C ARG A 637 -66.32 -32.55 -2.22
N GLY A 638 -65.70 -31.70 -3.06
CA GLY A 638 -66.42 -30.86 -4.03
C GLY A 638 -66.85 -31.60 -5.31
N GLY A 639 -66.22 -32.74 -5.61
CA GLY A 639 -66.41 -33.47 -6.86
C GLY A 639 -65.76 -32.77 -8.07
N CYS A 640 -65.57 -33.51 -9.16
CA CYS A 640 -64.94 -33.03 -10.38
C CYS A 640 -65.82 -33.34 -11.61
N PRO A 641 -66.02 -32.39 -12.56
CA PRO A 641 -66.84 -32.58 -13.76
C PRO A 641 -66.15 -33.38 -14.89
N TRP A 642 -65.04 -34.08 -14.62
CA TRP A 642 -64.30 -34.86 -15.64
C TRP A 642 -64.47 -36.38 -15.52
N PHE A 643 -65.12 -36.85 -14.45
CA PHE A 643 -65.34 -38.27 -14.17
C PHE A 643 -66.81 -38.63 -14.34
N GLN A 644 -67.07 -39.89 -14.64
CA GLN A 644 -68.43 -40.43 -14.52
C GLN A 644 -68.76 -40.60 -13.04
N LYS A 645 -69.74 -39.83 -12.56
CA LYS A 645 -70.41 -40.09 -11.29
C LYS A 645 -71.45 -41.18 -11.52
N HIS A 646 -71.35 -42.26 -10.76
CA HIS A 646 -72.32 -43.35 -10.68
C HIS A 646 -72.45 -43.80 -9.23
#